data_AF-A0A3D5L008-F1
#
_entry.id   AF-A0A3D5L008-F1
#
_cell.length_a   1.000
_cell.length_b   1.000
_cell.length_c   1.000
_cell.angle_alpha   90.00
_cell.angle_beta   90.00
_cell.angle_gamma   90.00
#
_symmetry.space_group_name_H-M   'P 1'
#
loop_
_entity.id
_entity.type
_entity.pdbx_description
1 polymer ?
#
loop_
_entity_poly.entity_id
_entity_poly.type
_entity_poly.pdbx_seq_one_letter_code
_entity_poly.pdbx_strand_id
1 'polypeptide(L)'
;MLPTSHYDAAKADRAVAFIEMLRHTKGKWAGKRFWLLPWQEQIVRDLFGIVKPDGKRQFRTAYIEIGKKNGKELALDTPIPTPDGFRTMGDLQVGDAVFDENGEICHVVAKSEVDDKEQPYRLTFRDGTSIVAGENHLWDVEYICGKPRHRVMKTKEIFKSQERYNKSEAGKRKLQSVIRIPVAPALQLPYRHDLPVDPYLYGYWLGNGTATKPEITVRESDLLSMKSFIPYEPGTIVRQPGSYRITYKVLKQILVGSFRDKRIPPEYLCADESQRWALLQGLMDSDGCVSTAKSQSIFVSTVRQLAESVRELLWSLGIKNAMTQEPSTRYGVPTGETLYTIRFTTFEDQPTTRLYRKTERTRDRKGKTRSNFHYLKSIEPLDHKVKMQCIQVDSKSHCYLAGTSFVPTHNSELAAAVALYLLYADNEPSAEVYGAAADRQQASIVFDVAHQMVSMTPALLKRSKIMAATKRIVNYSNAGFFQVLSAEVGTKHGLNVSGLVFDEVHAQPTRKLYDVLTQGSGDAREQPLFFLITTAGTDKNSICYELHQKAKDILAGQRVDHTFYPVVYGLEDGEDWHDEKNWYKANPSLGQTIDINRVREHYHEALENPAEEAVFKQLRLNMWVSSTTAFIPEQVFDKGNQPINLDLLRGRECYGGLDLSSTGDITALVLMFPPRTEDEKYICLPFFWVPEDTIPIRVRRASVPYDTWEKQGYLKATEGNVIDYNFIEKFILDLYQIYNIKEIAVDRWNATQLTINLQDDGMTMVPFGQGFKDMSAPTKEFYKLMMEGKIIHGGNPILKWMALNVVVDRDAADNIKPTKARSPEKIDGIVAAIMALDRCIRQEHSESVYDKRGLVTF
;
A
#
# COMPACT_ATOMS: atom_id res chain seq x y z
N MET A 1 -11.75 4.61 -32.41
CA MET A 1 -12.88 5.55 -32.63
C MET A 1 -13.79 4.97 -33.71
N LEU A 2 -15.10 5.23 -33.67
CA LEU A 2 -16.00 4.89 -34.79
C LEU A 2 -15.72 5.81 -35.99
N PRO A 3 -15.86 5.34 -37.24
CA PRO A 3 -15.76 6.20 -38.42
C PRO A 3 -16.80 7.33 -38.46
N THR A 4 -17.92 7.16 -37.75
CA THR A 4 -19.01 8.14 -37.63
C THR A 4 -18.88 9.07 -36.41
N SER A 5 -17.98 8.77 -35.47
CA SER A 5 -17.71 9.66 -34.34
C SER A 5 -16.86 10.85 -34.76
N HIS A 6 -16.91 11.94 -33.99
CA HIS A 6 -16.04 13.10 -34.15
C HIS A 6 -15.53 13.58 -32.79
N TYR A 7 -14.50 14.44 -32.81
CA TYR A 7 -13.98 15.09 -31.61
C TYR A 7 -14.70 16.42 -31.39
N ASP A 8 -15.50 16.50 -30.33
CA ASP A 8 -16.12 17.73 -29.84
C ASP A 8 -15.20 18.40 -28.82
N ALA A 9 -14.39 19.34 -29.31
CA ALA A 9 -13.46 20.11 -28.49
C ALA A 9 -14.19 20.91 -27.38
N ALA A 10 -15.41 21.39 -27.63
CA ALA A 10 -16.16 22.17 -26.63
C ALA A 10 -16.62 21.30 -25.46
N LYS A 11 -16.98 20.03 -25.69
CA LYS A 11 -17.26 19.06 -24.61
C LYS A 11 -16.00 18.62 -23.88
N ALA A 12 -14.91 18.38 -24.60
CA ALA A 12 -13.61 18.07 -24.00
C ALA A 12 -13.15 19.20 -23.06
N ASP A 13 -13.15 20.45 -23.55
CA ASP A 13 -12.78 21.64 -22.78
C ASP A 13 -13.73 21.89 -21.61
N ARG A 14 -15.04 21.62 -21.77
CA ARG A 14 -16.00 21.69 -20.65
C ARG A 14 -15.68 20.68 -19.55
N ALA A 15 -15.27 19.47 -19.89
CA ALA A 15 -14.92 18.43 -18.92
C ALA A 15 -13.61 18.76 -18.19
N VAL A 16 -12.57 19.14 -18.94
CA VAL A 16 -11.30 19.63 -18.38
C VAL A 16 -11.55 20.84 -17.49
N ALA A 17 -12.21 21.89 -17.99
CA ALA A 17 -12.46 23.11 -17.22
C ALA A 17 -13.32 22.89 -15.97
N PHE A 18 -14.28 21.95 -15.97
CA PHE A 18 -15.00 21.57 -14.75
C PHE A 18 -14.05 20.94 -13.73
N ILE A 19 -13.29 19.92 -14.15
CA ILE A 19 -12.37 19.18 -13.28
C ILE A 19 -11.31 20.13 -12.71
N GLU A 20 -10.74 21.02 -13.52
CA GLU A 20 -9.77 22.02 -13.07
C GLU A 20 -10.37 23.14 -12.21
N MET A 21 -11.69 23.35 -12.28
CA MET A 21 -12.42 24.25 -11.38
C MET A 21 -12.78 23.61 -10.03
N LEU A 22 -12.74 22.27 -9.93
CA LEU A 22 -12.64 21.61 -8.63
C LEU A 22 -11.32 22.01 -7.97
N ARG A 23 -11.22 21.73 -6.68
CA ARG A 23 -10.03 22.01 -5.90
C ARG A 23 -9.36 20.71 -5.51
N HIS A 24 -8.03 20.68 -5.46
CA HIS A 24 -7.41 19.61 -4.68
C HIS A 24 -7.96 19.75 -3.25
N THR A 25 -8.17 18.61 -2.63
CA THR A 25 -8.75 18.53 -1.30
C THR A 25 -7.67 18.59 -0.24
N LYS A 26 -6.49 18.07 -0.58
CA LYS A 26 -5.41 17.80 0.35
C LYS A 26 -4.13 18.40 -0.24
N GLY A 27 -3.41 19.18 0.56
CA GLY A 27 -2.41 20.22 0.18
C GLY A 27 -2.05 20.60 -1.28
N LYS A 28 -1.66 19.71 -2.24
CA LYS A 28 -1.14 19.96 -3.64
C LYS A 28 -1.47 21.35 -4.10
N TRP A 29 -2.68 21.45 -4.55
CA TRP A 29 -3.24 22.74 -4.79
C TRP A 29 -4.53 22.76 -3.97
N ALA A 30 -4.41 22.47 -2.65
CA ALA A 30 -5.52 22.42 -1.70
C ALA A 30 -6.20 23.77 -1.65
N GLY A 31 -7.50 23.76 -1.90
CA GLY A 31 -8.23 25.00 -2.10
C GLY A 31 -7.83 25.78 -3.38
N LYS A 32 -6.88 25.32 -4.19
CA LYS A 32 -6.57 25.82 -5.55
C LYS A 32 -7.13 24.85 -6.59
N ARG A 33 -7.14 25.28 -7.85
CA ARG A 33 -7.58 24.51 -9.02
C ARG A 33 -6.87 23.16 -9.17
N PHE A 34 -7.63 22.14 -9.54
CA PHE A 34 -7.19 20.77 -9.79
C PHE A 34 -6.62 20.62 -11.22
N TRP A 35 -5.47 21.22 -11.48
CA TRP A 35 -4.81 21.15 -12.79
C TRP A 35 -4.45 19.70 -13.14
N LEU A 36 -4.89 19.24 -14.30
CA LEU A 36 -4.60 17.90 -14.77
C LEU A 36 -3.16 17.79 -15.26
N LEU A 37 -2.51 16.64 -15.04
CA LEU A 37 -1.27 16.31 -15.75
C LEU A 37 -1.61 15.98 -17.21
N PRO A 38 -0.69 16.15 -18.19
CA PRO A 38 -0.99 15.97 -19.61
C PRO A 38 -1.66 14.63 -19.95
N TRP A 39 -1.20 13.53 -19.33
CA TRP A 39 -1.79 12.20 -19.52
C TRP A 39 -3.18 12.05 -18.89
N GLN A 40 -3.47 12.77 -17.79
CA GLN A 40 -4.79 12.80 -17.17
C GLN A 40 -5.76 13.66 -17.97
N GLU A 41 -5.27 14.79 -18.50
CA GLU A 41 -6.02 15.65 -19.41
C GLU A 41 -6.40 14.91 -20.69
N GLN A 42 -5.47 14.15 -21.29
CA GLN A 42 -5.74 13.32 -22.46
C GLN A 42 -6.89 12.32 -22.21
N ILE A 43 -6.86 11.59 -21.09
CA ILE A 43 -7.93 10.66 -20.69
C ILE A 43 -9.28 11.38 -20.57
N VAL A 44 -9.32 12.54 -19.90
CA VAL A 44 -10.55 13.34 -19.77
C VAL A 44 -11.03 13.83 -21.14
N ARG A 45 -10.13 14.33 -21.99
CA ARG A 45 -10.45 14.82 -23.33
C ARG A 45 -11.01 13.74 -24.23
N ASP A 46 -10.47 12.52 -24.18
CA ASP A 46 -10.95 11.41 -25.02
C ASP A 46 -12.31 10.88 -24.53
N LEU A 47 -12.48 10.70 -23.22
CA LEU A 47 -13.73 10.17 -22.63
C LEU A 47 -14.93 11.12 -22.75
N PHE A 48 -14.70 12.43 -22.78
CA PHE A 48 -15.76 13.44 -22.85
C PHE A 48 -15.83 14.20 -24.18
N GLY A 49 -14.77 14.18 -24.99
CA GLY A 49 -14.71 14.82 -26.31
C GLY A 49 -15.01 13.91 -27.49
N ILE A 50 -14.74 12.60 -27.41
CA ILE A 50 -15.02 11.67 -28.52
C ILE A 50 -16.50 11.25 -28.46
N VAL A 51 -17.29 11.82 -29.38
CA VAL A 51 -18.76 11.69 -29.41
C VAL A 51 -19.25 11.07 -30.71
N LYS A 52 -20.41 10.42 -30.64
CA LYS A 52 -21.18 9.91 -31.78
C LYS A 52 -21.92 11.05 -32.50
N PRO A 53 -22.52 10.82 -33.69
CA PRO A 53 -23.35 11.81 -34.38
C PRO A 53 -24.53 12.37 -33.56
N ASP A 54 -25.06 11.57 -32.62
CA ASP A 54 -26.11 12.00 -31.67
C ASP A 54 -25.57 12.90 -30.54
N GLY A 55 -24.27 13.23 -30.55
CA GLY A 55 -23.58 14.02 -29.55
C GLY A 55 -23.28 13.30 -28.24
N LYS A 56 -23.70 12.04 -28.05
CA LYS A 56 -23.42 11.26 -26.83
C LYS A 56 -22.00 10.71 -26.87
N ARG A 57 -21.40 10.45 -25.70
CA ARG A 57 -20.05 9.86 -25.62
C ARG A 57 -19.97 8.55 -26.40
N GLN A 58 -18.83 8.27 -27.02
CA GLN A 58 -18.57 6.97 -27.64
C GLN A 58 -18.16 5.93 -26.58
N PHE A 59 -17.27 6.31 -25.65
CA PHE A 59 -16.71 5.40 -24.66
C PHE A 59 -17.58 5.29 -23.41
N ARG A 60 -18.07 4.08 -23.13
CA ARG A 60 -18.90 3.75 -21.95
C ARG A 60 -18.11 3.03 -20.85
N THR A 61 -16.90 2.59 -21.14
CA THR A 61 -15.99 2.00 -20.15
C THR A 61 -14.59 2.53 -20.39
N ALA A 62 -13.97 3.07 -19.36
CA ALA A 62 -12.56 3.46 -19.33
C ALA A 62 -11.81 2.46 -18.43
N TYR A 63 -10.76 1.84 -18.94
CA TYR A 63 -9.89 0.98 -18.15
C TYR A 63 -8.50 1.60 -18.08
N ILE A 64 -8.06 1.95 -16.86
CA ILE A 64 -6.83 2.69 -16.61
C ILE A 64 -5.95 1.86 -15.68
N GLU A 65 -4.85 1.37 -16.24
CA GLU A 65 -3.87 0.54 -15.56
C GLU A 65 -2.53 1.29 -15.44
N ILE A 66 -2.01 1.43 -14.22
CA ILE A 66 -0.81 2.23 -13.92
C ILE A 66 -0.13 1.77 -12.62
N GLY A 67 1.21 1.74 -12.58
CA GLY A 67 1.98 1.33 -11.40
C GLY A 67 1.78 2.17 -10.12
N LYS A 68 2.04 1.57 -8.95
CA LYS A 68 1.84 2.18 -7.62
C LYS A 68 2.89 3.24 -7.27
N LYS A 69 2.44 4.27 -6.55
CA LYS A 69 3.25 5.42 -6.11
C LYS A 69 3.81 5.24 -4.68
N ASN A 70 4.80 4.36 -4.52
CA ASN A 70 5.56 4.25 -3.27
C ASN A 70 6.40 5.53 -3.02
N GLY A 71 6.48 5.99 -1.77
CA GLY A 71 7.28 7.16 -1.38
C GLY A 71 6.62 8.16 -0.44
N LYS A 72 6.16 7.71 0.74
CA LYS A 72 5.52 8.58 1.77
C LYS A 72 5.98 8.23 3.19
N GLU A 73 7.21 7.78 3.33
CA GLU A 73 7.69 7.23 4.59
C GLU A 73 8.05 8.30 5.64
N LEU A 74 7.94 7.91 6.92
CA LEU A 74 8.47 8.60 8.11
C LEU A 74 9.44 7.67 8.83
N ALA A 75 10.43 8.21 9.53
CA ALA A 75 11.39 7.40 10.29
C ALA A 75 10.71 6.48 11.31
N LEU A 76 11.21 5.26 11.49
CA LEU A 76 10.59 4.25 12.36
C LEU A 76 10.42 4.74 13.81
N ASP A 77 11.34 5.58 14.29
CA ASP A 77 11.31 6.19 15.63
C ASP A 77 10.33 7.37 15.74
N THR A 78 9.68 7.79 14.66
CA THR A 78 8.72 8.90 14.65
C THR A 78 7.55 8.59 15.60
N PRO A 79 7.31 9.40 16.64
CA PRO A 79 6.17 9.19 17.54
C PRO A 79 4.85 9.47 16.80
N ILE A 80 3.94 8.50 16.82
CA ILE A 80 2.58 8.60 16.33
C ILE A 80 1.63 8.56 17.55
N PRO A 81 0.73 9.54 17.71
CA PRO A 81 -0.20 9.56 18.82
C PRO A 81 -1.33 8.54 18.62
N THR A 82 -1.61 7.77 19.67
CA THR A 82 -2.70 6.81 19.78
C THR A 82 -3.59 7.15 20.99
N PRO A 83 -4.78 6.54 21.13
CA PRO A 83 -5.66 6.77 22.28
C PRO A 83 -5.07 6.41 23.65
N ASP A 84 -3.97 5.65 23.70
CA ASP A 84 -3.31 5.20 24.94
C ASP A 84 -1.91 5.81 25.15
N GLY A 85 -1.50 6.75 24.29
CA GLY A 85 -0.21 7.44 24.35
C GLY A 85 0.51 7.48 23.01
N PHE A 86 1.82 7.72 23.00
CA PHE A 86 2.61 7.61 21.76
C PHE A 86 3.11 6.19 21.52
N ARG A 87 3.01 5.71 20.29
CA ARG A 87 3.75 4.55 19.75
C ARG A 87 4.68 5.01 18.63
N THR A 88 5.75 4.28 18.32
CA THR A 88 6.60 4.64 17.19
C THR A 88 5.99 4.14 15.87
N MET A 89 6.37 4.77 14.75
CA MET A 89 5.96 4.33 13.40
C MET A 89 6.30 2.85 13.14
N GLY A 90 7.44 2.38 13.65
CA GLY A 90 7.84 0.97 13.59
C GLY A 90 6.92 0.05 14.39
N ASP A 91 6.57 0.44 15.62
CA ASP A 91 5.78 -0.38 16.55
C ASP A 91 4.31 -0.55 16.15
N LEU A 92 3.76 0.35 15.32
CA LEU A 92 2.37 0.28 14.86
C LEU A 92 2.09 -1.02 14.09
N GLN A 93 0.87 -1.51 14.18
CA GLN A 93 0.33 -2.68 13.49
C GLN A 93 -0.95 -2.32 12.74
N VAL A 94 -1.34 -3.13 11.76
CA VAL A 94 -2.67 -3.00 11.13
C VAL A 94 -3.74 -3.27 12.19
N GLY A 95 -4.73 -2.38 12.28
CA GLY A 95 -5.76 -2.35 13.32
C GLY A 95 -5.48 -1.39 14.48
N ASP A 96 -4.25 -0.88 14.64
CA ASP A 96 -3.96 0.10 15.70
C ASP A 96 -4.71 1.42 15.48
N ALA A 97 -5.25 1.98 16.57
CA ALA A 97 -5.92 3.27 16.57
C ALA A 97 -4.90 4.43 16.64
N VAL A 98 -5.08 5.43 15.78
CA VAL A 98 -4.30 6.68 15.68
C VAL A 98 -5.27 7.86 15.44
N PHE A 99 -4.77 9.10 15.31
CA PHE A 99 -5.62 10.28 15.09
C PHE A 99 -5.50 10.85 13.67
N ASP A 100 -6.62 11.33 13.12
CA ASP A 100 -6.69 12.06 11.85
C ASP A 100 -6.35 13.57 12.00
N GLU A 101 -6.32 14.33 10.90
CA GLU A 101 -6.00 15.77 10.93
C GLU A 101 -6.98 16.65 11.73
N ASN A 102 -8.16 16.12 12.05
CA ASN A 102 -9.20 16.77 12.83
C ASN A 102 -9.12 16.36 14.32
N GLY A 103 -8.26 15.41 14.66
CA GLY A 103 -8.17 14.82 16.00
C GLY A 103 -9.19 13.70 16.24
N GLU A 104 -9.92 13.22 15.22
CA GLU A 104 -10.81 12.05 15.33
C GLU A 104 -9.98 10.76 15.36
N ILE A 105 -10.46 9.72 16.06
CA ILE A 105 -9.83 8.39 16.06
C ILE A 105 -10.06 7.71 14.70
N CYS A 106 -9.00 7.14 14.13
CA CYS A 106 -8.96 6.35 12.91
C CYS A 106 -8.01 5.15 13.10
N HIS A 107 -8.01 4.18 12.19
CA HIS A 107 -7.23 2.93 12.31
C HIS A 107 -6.23 2.77 11.18
N VAL A 108 -5.08 2.15 11.48
CA VAL A 108 -4.11 1.72 10.48
C VAL A 108 -4.69 0.56 9.66
N VAL A 109 -4.87 0.74 8.36
CA VAL A 109 -5.40 -0.30 7.45
C VAL A 109 -4.31 -1.02 6.65
N ALA A 110 -3.13 -0.41 6.49
CA ALA A 110 -1.97 -1.04 5.85
C ALA A 110 -0.66 -0.41 6.34
N LYS A 111 0.42 -1.19 6.27
CA LYS A 111 1.82 -0.71 6.40
C LYS A 111 2.58 -1.02 5.12
N SER A 112 3.48 -0.14 4.70
CA SER A 112 4.52 -0.50 3.71
C SER A 112 5.58 -1.38 4.37
N GLU A 113 6.49 -1.92 3.56
CA GLU A 113 7.76 -2.41 4.09
C GLU A 113 8.64 -1.26 4.60
N VAL A 114 9.77 -1.61 5.24
CA VAL A 114 10.74 -0.66 5.80
C VAL A 114 11.78 -0.31 4.74
N ASP A 115 11.83 0.93 4.30
CA ASP A 115 12.84 1.48 3.39
C ASP A 115 13.94 2.24 4.17
N ASP A 116 15.18 2.25 3.68
CA ASP A 116 16.26 3.10 4.19
C ASP A 116 17.02 3.89 3.09
N LYS A 117 16.47 3.90 1.88
CA LYS A 117 17.13 4.32 0.64
C LYS A 117 16.67 5.71 0.20
N GLU A 118 15.40 6.06 0.43
CA GLU A 118 14.93 7.43 0.25
C GLU A 118 15.72 8.41 1.13
N GLN A 119 16.25 9.50 0.53
CA GLN A 119 16.96 10.56 1.25
C GLN A 119 16.11 11.11 2.41
N PRO A 120 16.53 10.91 3.67
CA PRO A 120 15.82 11.44 4.82
C PRO A 120 16.13 12.93 5.01
N TYR A 121 15.12 13.69 5.41
CA TYR A 121 15.25 15.09 5.81
C TYR A 121 14.68 15.28 7.21
N ARG A 122 15.39 16.05 8.05
CA ARG A 122 14.89 16.52 9.35
C ARG A 122 14.17 17.85 9.15
N LEU A 123 12.86 17.87 9.37
CA LEU A 123 12.07 19.09 9.47
C LEU A 123 12.07 19.53 10.93
N THR A 124 12.68 20.68 11.25
CA THR A 124 12.65 21.26 12.60
C THR A 124 11.63 22.38 12.65
N PHE A 125 10.69 22.34 13.59
CA PHE A 125 9.66 23.34 13.79
C PHE A 125 10.08 24.40 14.83
N ARG A 126 9.41 25.55 14.84
CA ARG A 126 9.76 26.69 15.73
C ARG A 126 9.34 26.54 17.19
N ASP A 127 8.46 25.60 17.46
CA ASP A 127 8.18 25.09 18.81
C ASP A 127 9.31 24.16 19.31
N GLY A 128 10.24 23.77 18.45
CA GLY A 128 11.42 22.98 18.78
C GLY A 128 11.24 21.47 18.62
N THR A 129 10.09 21.00 18.11
CA THR A 129 9.94 19.60 17.70
C THR A 129 10.60 19.37 16.33
N SER A 130 10.86 18.10 15.99
CA SER A 130 11.30 17.73 14.64
C SER A 130 10.70 16.40 14.22
N ILE A 131 10.50 16.23 12.91
CA ILE A 131 10.13 14.95 12.29
C ILE A 131 11.18 14.63 11.22
N VAL A 132 11.57 13.35 11.12
CA VAL A 132 12.41 12.86 10.02
C VAL A 132 11.51 12.15 9.02
N ALA A 133 11.58 12.58 7.76
CA ALA A 133 10.70 12.10 6.70
C ALA A 133 11.45 11.95 5.38
N GLY A 134 10.98 11.02 4.56
CA GLY A 134 11.51 10.81 3.22
C GLY A 134 11.33 12.04 2.32
N GLU A 135 12.21 12.20 1.33
CA GLU A 135 12.22 13.35 0.44
C GLU A 135 10.88 13.59 -0.31
N ASN A 136 10.10 12.53 -0.55
CA ASN A 136 8.82 12.54 -1.25
C ASN A 136 7.61 12.58 -0.31
N HIS A 137 7.81 12.48 1.02
CA HIS A 137 6.74 12.59 2.01
C HIS A 137 5.95 13.90 1.82
N LEU A 138 4.63 13.80 1.95
CA LEU A 138 3.67 14.82 1.51
C LEU A 138 3.07 15.59 2.70
N TRP A 139 3.39 16.88 2.80
CA TRP A 139 2.97 17.77 3.90
C TRP A 139 1.99 18.85 3.45
N ASP A 140 0.77 18.92 3.98
CA ASP A 140 -0.10 20.09 3.72
C ASP A 140 0.43 21.35 4.45
N VAL A 141 0.95 22.30 3.69
CA VAL A 141 1.53 23.54 4.21
C VAL A 141 0.84 24.76 3.61
N GLU A 142 0.85 25.91 4.28
CA GLU A 142 0.75 27.21 3.66
C GLU A 142 2.14 27.77 3.33
N TYR A 143 2.40 28.04 2.05
CA TYR A 143 3.57 28.78 1.59
C TYR A 143 3.36 30.28 1.80
N ILE A 144 4.20 30.92 2.60
CA ILE A 144 3.98 32.27 3.15
C ILE A 144 4.89 33.37 2.58
N CYS A 145 5.69 33.09 1.55
CA CYS A 145 6.40 34.15 0.84
C CYS A 145 5.44 34.86 -0.14
N GLY A 146 5.18 36.15 0.10
CA GLY A 146 4.13 36.92 -0.59
C GLY A 146 2.75 36.73 0.04
N LYS A 147 1.69 36.62 -0.77
CA LYS A 147 0.36 36.25 -0.28
C LYS A 147 0.35 34.75 0.09
N PRO A 148 -0.08 34.34 1.31
CA PRO A 148 -0.14 32.94 1.71
C PRO A 148 -0.96 32.05 0.76
N ARG A 149 -0.48 30.84 0.47
CA ARG A 149 -1.11 29.86 -0.44
C ARG A 149 -0.89 28.42 0.06
N HIS A 150 -1.94 27.63 0.21
CA HIS A 150 -1.86 26.19 0.57
C HIS A 150 -1.09 25.34 -0.50
N ARG A 151 -0.32 24.33 -0.08
CA ARG A 151 0.55 23.43 -0.88
C ARG A 151 0.89 22.13 -0.11
N VAL A 152 0.62 20.94 -0.67
CA VAL A 152 1.28 19.67 -0.29
C VAL A 152 2.66 19.76 -0.90
N MET A 153 3.65 20.14 -0.12
CA MET A 153 5.00 20.11 -0.65
C MET A 153 5.62 18.77 -0.29
N LYS A 154 6.27 18.12 -1.28
CA LYS A 154 7.21 17.04 -0.97
C LYS A 154 8.28 17.60 -0.04
N THR A 155 8.84 16.81 0.87
CA THR A 155 9.94 17.26 1.74
C THR A 155 11.10 17.90 0.95
N LYS A 156 11.50 17.32 -0.20
CA LYS A 156 12.46 17.86 -1.18
C LYS A 156 12.06 19.23 -1.74
N GLU A 157 10.77 19.47 -1.95
CA GLU A 157 10.22 20.74 -2.46
C GLU A 157 10.17 21.82 -1.37
N ILE A 158 9.90 21.44 -0.12
CA ILE A 158 10.01 22.30 1.07
C ILE A 158 11.45 22.79 1.17
N PHE A 159 12.41 21.84 1.16
CA PHE A 159 13.85 22.11 1.22
C PHE A 159 14.31 23.07 0.11
N LYS A 160 14.09 22.71 -1.17
CA LYS A 160 14.44 23.55 -2.32
C LYS A 160 13.77 24.93 -2.31
N SER A 161 12.64 25.09 -1.63
CA SER A 161 11.94 26.39 -1.53
C SER A 161 12.47 27.25 -0.38
N GLN A 162 12.87 26.64 0.73
CA GLN A 162 13.55 27.33 1.82
C GLN A 162 14.97 27.77 1.41
N GLU A 163 15.73 26.91 0.71
CA GLU A 163 17.03 27.25 0.12
C GLU A 163 16.96 28.43 -0.85
N ARG A 164 16.07 28.38 -1.86
CA ARG A 164 15.92 29.46 -2.84
C ARG A 164 15.54 30.78 -2.19
N TYR A 165 14.70 30.73 -1.15
CA TYR A 165 14.37 31.92 -0.37
C TYR A 165 15.61 32.47 0.37
N ASN A 166 16.36 31.61 1.06
CA ASN A 166 17.58 32.00 1.79
C ASN A 166 18.63 32.66 0.88
N LYS A 167 18.76 32.19 -0.37
CA LYS A 167 19.69 32.71 -1.39
C LYS A 167 19.21 34.00 -2.11
N SER A 168 17.99 34.48 -1.85
CA SER A 168 17.38 35.61 -2.56
C SER A 168 17.44 36.94 -1.79
N GLU A 169 17.22 38.07 -2.48
CA GLU A 169 17.02 39.39 -1.84
C GLU A 169 15.85 39.39 -0.83
N ALA A 170 14.85 38.51 -1.02
CA ALA A 170 13.78 38.34 -0.04
C ALA A 170 14.30 37.72 1.26
N GLY A 171 15.29 36.83 1.21
CA GLY A 171 16.01 36.27 2.36
C GLY A 171 16.58 37.34 3.29
N LYS A 172 17.12 38.42 2.70
CA LYS A 172 17.64 39.58 3.45
C LYS A 172 16.56 40.35 4.22
N ARG A 173 15.27 40.21 3.87
CA ARG A 173 14.11 40.83 4.55
C ARG A 173 13.62 40.07 5.79
N LYS A 174 14.38 39.11 6.33
CA LYS A 174 14.15 38.44 7.63
C LYS A 174 12.81 37.67 7.82
N LEU A 175 12.14 37.16 6.78
CA LEU A 175 11.20 36.04 7.00
C LEU A 175 12.02 34.80 7.40
N GLN A 176 11.98 34.43 8.67
CA GLN A 176 12.64 33.23 9.22
C GLN A 176 11.99 31.88 8.77
N SER A 177 11.11 31.88 7.78
CA SER A 177 10.43 30.68 7.24
C SER A 177 9.58 31.04 6.02
N VAL A 178 9.49 30.14 5.04
CA VAL A 178 8.53 30.24 3.93
C VAL A 178 7.38 29.23 4.01
N ILE A 179 7.31 28.43 5.09
CA ILE A 179 6.44 27.26 5.21
C ILE A 179 5.79 27.23 6.62
N ARG A 180 4.47 27.09 6.67
CA ARG A 180 3.74 26.83 7.93
C ARG A 180 2.71 25.73 7.74
N ILE A 181 2.51 24.85 8.71
CA ILE A 181 1.57 23.71 8.65
C ILE A 181 0.43 23.99 9.64
N PRO A 182 -0.86 23.74 9.31
CA PRO A 182 -1.95 23.88 10.27
C PRO A 182 -1.71 23.08 11.55
N VAL A 183 -2.17 23.61 12.68
CA VAL A 183 -2.22 22.87 13.96
C VAL A 183 -3.53 22.09 14.00
N ALA A 184 -3.48 20.82 14.38
CA ALA A 184 -4.67 19.99 14.54
C ALA A 184 -5.61 20.55 15.64
N PRO A 185 -6.94 20.29 15.56
CA PRO A 185 -7.86 20.52 16.67
C PRO A 185 -7.51 19.69 17.92
N ALA A 186 -8.30 19.87 19.00
CA ALA A 186 -8.19 19.00 20.17
C ALA A 186 -8.55 17.55 19.82
N LEU A 187 -7.78 16.59 20.34
CA LEU A 187 -8.02 15.17 20.08
C LEU A 187 -9.34 14.73 20.70
N GLN A 188 -10.14 13.98 19.98
CA GLN A 188 -11.44 13.49 20.44
C GLN A 188 -11.24 12.12 21.09
N LEU A 189 -11.46 12.06 22.42
CA LEU A 189 -11.15 10.91 23.27
C LEU A 189 -12.34 10.61 24.19
N PRO A 190 -12.59 9.33 24.55
CA PRO A 190 -13.68 8.96 25.45
C PRO A 190 -13.46 9.50 26.86
N TYR A 191 -14.56 9.82 27.55
CA TYR A 191 -14.53 10.29 28.93
C TYR A 191 -14.04 9.19 29.89
N ARG A 192 -13.01 9.52 30.69
CA ARG A 192 -12.42 8.60 31.67
C ARG A 192 -13.08 8.77 33.04
N HIS A 193 -13.75 7.74 33.53
CA HIS A 193 -14.37 7.71 34.87
C HIS A 193 -13.40 7.27 35.98
N ASP A 194 -12.22 6.78 35.61
CA ASP A 194 -11.22 6.10 36.43
C ASP A 194 -10.04 6.99 36.85
N LEU A 195 -10.07 8.29 36.56
CA LEU A 195 -9.01 9.22 36.93
C LEU A 195 -8.85 9.30 38.47
N PRO A 196 -7.64 9.13 39.04
CA PRO A 196 -7.44 9.08 40.50
C PRO A 196 -7.91 10.33 41.27
N VAL A 197 -7.87 11.50 40.64
CA VAL A 197 -8.27 12.79 41.22
C VAL A 197 -8.93 13.64 40.12
N ASP A 198 -9.90 14.49 40.49
CA ASP A 198 -10.43 15.54 39.61
C ASP A 198 -9.29 16.27 38.85
N PRO A 199 -9.38 16.40 37.51
CA PRO A 199 -8.30 16.99 36.72
C PRO A 199 -7.94 18.42 37.12
N TYR A 200 -8.91 19.25 37.52
CA TYR A 200 -8.63 20.63 37.95
C TYR A 200 -7.84 20.66 39.26
N LEU A 201 -8.23 19.85 40.25
CA LEU A 201 -7.45 19.69 41.47
C LEU A 201 -6.07 19.08 41.18
N TYR A 202 -5.96 18.10 40.27
CA TYR A 202 -4.70 17.49 39.86
C TYR A 202 -3.73 18.54 39.28
N GLY A 203 -4.21 19.37 38.35
CA GLY A 203 -3.43 20.46 37.77
C GLY A 203 -2.99 21.52 38.77
N TYR A 204 -3.88 21.87 39.70
CA TYR A 204 -3.55 22.83 40.76
C TYR A 204 -2.50 22.27 41.74
N TRP A 205 -2.55 20.96 42.02
CA TRP A 205 -1.52 20.28 42.80
C TRP A 205 -0.19 20.15 42.06
N LEU A 206 -0.19 19.92 40.74
CA LEU A 206 1.04 19.85 39.94
C LEU A 206 1.84 21.15 40.00
N GLY A 207 1.18 22.30 39.93
CA GLY A 207 1.78 23.60 40.27
C GLY A 207 2.04 23.70 41.77
N ASN A 208 1.10 24.32 42.49
CA ASN A 208 1.28 24.80 43.86
C ASN A 208 0.90 23.79 44.97
N GLY A 209 1.05 22.49 44.69
CA GLY A 209 0.83 21.38 45.64
C GLY A 209 2.11 20.78 46.23
N THR A 210 1.99 20.15 47.40
CA THR A 210 3.11 19.48 48.08
C THR A 210 3.31 18.06 47.52
N ALA A 211 4.53 17.70 47.14
CA ALA A 211 4.82 16.41 46.51
C ALA A 211 4.49 15.20 47.40
N THR A 212 4.86 15.30 48.69
CA THR A 212 4.77 14.22 49.70
C THR A 212 3.62 14.38 50.70
N LYS A 213 2.77 15.41 50.54
CA LYS A 213 1.62 15.66 51.43
C LYS A 213 0.38 16.00 50.62
N PRO A 214 -0.83 15.56 51.05
CA PRO A 214 -2.07 15.77 50.32
C PRO A 214 -2.60 17.21 50.50
N GLU A 215 -1.80 18.20 50.13
CA GLU A 215 -1.98 19.62 50.45
C GLU A 215 -1.65 20.52 49.26
N ILE A 216 -2.49 21.54 49.01
CA ILE A 216 -2.24 22.63 48.05
C ILE A 216 -2.13 23.98 48.74
N THR A 217 -1.42 24.93 48.13
CA THR A 217 -1.34 26.33 48.59
C THR A 217 -2.16 27.22 47.68
N VAL A 218 -3.14 27.94 48.24
CA VAL A 218 -4.08 28.80 47.52
C VAL A 218 -3.88 30.25 47.96
N ARG A 219 -3.87 31.20 47.03
CA ARG A 219 -3.77 32.63 47.35
C ARG A 219 -5.03 33.11 48.09
N GLU A 220 -4.88 34.00 49.07
CA GLU A 220 -6.00 34.52 49.88
C GLU A 220 -7.11 35.15 49.02
N SER A 221 -6.77 35.84 47.92
CA SER A 221 -7.75 36.39 46.95
C SER A 221 -8.54 35.35 46.16
N ASP A 222 -8.01 34.14 46.02
CA ASP A 222 -8.51 33.12 45.12
C ASP A 222 -9.30 32.02 45.87
N LEU A 223 -9.24 32.05 47.22
CA LEU A 223 -9.80 31.04 48.11
C LEU A 223 -11.31 30.80 47.92
N LEU A 224 -12.09 31.88 47.75
CA LEU A 224 -13.54 31.78 47.59
C LEU A 224 -13.91 31.09 46.26
N SER A 225 -13.29 31.49 45.16
CA SER A 225 -13.50 30.86 43.85
C SER A 225 -12.98 29.41 43.82
N MET A 226 -11.83 29.15 44.43
CA MET A 226 -11.25 27.79 44.48
C MET A 226 -12.16 26.77 45.15
N LYS A 227 -12.93 27.17 46.19
CA LYS A 227 -13.91 26.28 46.82
C LYS A 227 -15.03 25.81 45.88
N SER A 228 -15.42 26.61 44.88
CA SER A 228 -16.46 26.20 43.93
C SER A 228 -15.92 25.41 42.73
N PHE A 229 -14.60 25.28 42.58
CA PHE A 229 -13.98 24.59 41.43
C PHE A 229 -13.49 23.17 41.75
N ILE A 230 -13.30 22.84 43.03
CA ILE A 230 -12.82 21.53 43.48
C ILE A 230 -14.01 20.72 44.02
N PRO A 231 -14.32 19.53 43.46
CA PRO A 231 -15.51 18.73 43.84
C PRO A 231 -15.31 17.90 45.13
N TYR A 232 -14.41 18.33 46.02
CA TYR A 232 -14.06 17.61 47.24
C TYR A 232 -14.09 18.55 48.44
N GLU A 233 -14.55 18.02 49.58
CA GLU A 233 -14.52 18.76 50.84
C GLU A 233 -13.07 19.01 51.32
N PRO A 234 -12.73 20.26 51.71
CA PRO A 234 -11.41 20.56 52.27
C PRO A 234 -11.29 19.98 53.68
N GLY A 235 -10.11 19.44 53.99
CA GLY A 235 -9.71 19.04 55.33
C GLY A 235 -9.15 20.23 56.11
N THR A 236 -7.96 20.06 56.70
CA THR A 236 -7.29 21.11 57.45
C THR A 236 -6.98 22.31 56.56
N ILE A 237 -7.36 23.52 57.02
CA ILE A 237 -7.05 24.80 56.39
C ILE A 237 -6.14 25.59 57.34
N VAL A 238 -4.93 25.92 56.89
CA VAL A 238 -3.94 26.69 57.66
C VAL A 238 -3.65 28.01 56.95
N ARG A 239 -3.95 29.14 57.59
CA ARG A 239 -3.63 30.48 57.07
C ARG A 239 -2.13 30.74 57.13
N GLN A 240 -1.61 31.39 56.10
CA GLN A 240 -0.24 31.90 55.97
C GLN A 240 -0.30 33.36 55.49
N PRO A 241 0.80 34.13 55.53
CA PRO A 241 0.82 35.49 54.99
C PRO A 241 0.46 35.54 53.49
N GLY A 242 -0.76 36.00 53.16
CA GLY A 242 -1.29 36.14 51.80
C GLY A 242 -1.77 34.84 51.14
N SER A 243 -1.80 33.71 51.85
CA SER A 243 -2.19 32.40 51.31
C SER A 243 -2.79 31.47 52.36
N TYR A 244 -3.36 30.35 51.90
CA TYR A 244 -3.91 29.28 52.72
C TYR A 244 -3.36 27.94 52.22
N ARG A 245 -2.91 27.09 53.14
CA ARG A 245 -2.58 25.69 52.84
C ARG A 245 -3.79 24.83 53.17
N ILE A 246 -4.27 24.05 52.21
CA ILE A 246 -5.53 23.29 52.29
C ILE A 246 -5.23 21.82 52.02
N THR A 247 -5.61 20.95 52.95
CA THR A 247 -5.51 19.50 52.79
C THR A 247 -6.70 18.93 52.01
N TYR A 248 -6.48 18.09 51.00
CA TYR A 248 -7.53 17.31 50.33
C TYR A 248 -7.16 15.83 50.37
N LYS A 249 -7.91 15.02 51.13
CA LYS A 249 -7.56 13.60 51.40
C LYS A 249 -7.34 12.77 50.13
N VAL A 250 -8.08 13.07 49.06
CA VAL A 250 -8.03 12.39 47.75
C VAL A 250 -6.64 12.47 47.09
N LEU A 251 -5.88 13.55 47.35
CA LEU A 251 -4.53 13.76 46.82
C LEU A 251 -3.53 12.69 47.28
N LYS A 252 -3.84 11.89 48.32
CA LYS A 252 -2.98 10.77 48.74
C LYS A 252 -2.70 9.76 47.62
N GLN A 253 -3.59 9.64 46.64
CA GLN A 253 -3.48 8.69 45.54
C GLN A 253 -2.43 9.08 44.49
N ILE A 254 -1.97 10.34 44.49
CA ILE A 254 -1.10 10.92 43.45
C ILE A 254 0.23 11.45 43.99
N LEU A 255 0.51 11.25 45.28
CA LEU A 255 1.74 11.74 45.90
C LEU A 255 2.97 11.05 45.32
N VAL A 256 4.08 11.78 45.29
CA VAL A 256 5.36 11.33 44.72
C VAL A 256 6.49 11.56 45.72
N GLY A 257 7.61 10.83 45.55
CA GLY A 257 8.73 10.87 46.50
C GLY A 257 9.41 12.24 46.57
N SER A 258 9.49 12.95 45.44
CA SER A 258 10.12 14.26 45.30
C SER A 258 9.27 15.21 44.46
N PHE A 259 9.38 16.51 44.71
CA PHE A 259 8.80 17.54 43.83
C PHE A 259 9.30 17.44 42.39
N ARG A 260 10.50 16.89 42.17
CA ARG A 260 11.08 16.66 40.85
C ARG A 260 10.43 15.51 40.06
N ASP A 261 9.65 14.66 40.71
CA ASP A 261 8.95 13.53 40.10
C ASP A 261 7.56 13.91 39.56
N LYS A 262 7.13 15.17 39.77
CA LYS A 262 5.87 15.69 39.23
C LYS A 262 5.91 15.69 37.70
N ARG A 263 4.92 15.05 37.09
CA ARG A 263 4.63 15.04 35.65
C ARG A 263 3.13 14.82 35.46
N ILE A 264 2.58 15.15 34.30
CA ILE A 264 1.26 14.66 33.92
C ILE A 264 1.44 13.23 33.37
N PRO A 265 0.73 12.22 33.89
CA PRO A 265 0.84 10.84 33.41
C PRO A 265 -0.18 10.56 32.28
N PRO A 266 0.03 9.49 31.47
CA PRO A 266 -0.71 9.25 30.23
C PRO A 266 -2.23 9.23 30.38
N GLU A 267 -2.75 8.71 31.50
CA GLU A 267 -4.18 8.62 31.78
C GLU A 267 -4.89 9.99 31.81
N TYR A 268 -4.19 11.08 32.15
CA TYR A 268 -4.73 12.44 32.03
C TYR A 268 -4.43 13.08 30.66
N LEU A 269 -3.32 12.73 29.99
CA LEU A 269 -2.98 13.23 28.65
C LEU A 269 -3.91 12.65 27.57
N CYS A 270 -4.40 11.43 27.82
CA CYS A 270 -5.36 10.67 27.02
C CYS A 270 -6.76 10.62 27.65
N ALA A 271 -7.09 11.59 28.51
CA ALA A 271 -8.47 11.82 28.98
C ALA A 271 -9.28 12.62 27.93
N ASP A 272 -10.60 12.71 28.15
CA ASP A 272 -11.49 13.52 27.32
C ASP A 272 -11.07 15.01 27.26
N GLU A 273 -11.49 15.71 26.22
CA GLU A 273 -11.22 17.14 26.02
C GLU A 273 -11.63 17.99 27.25
N SER A 274 -12.80 17.76 27.84
CA SER A 274 -13.24 18.55 29.02
C SER A 274 -12.35 18.31 30.24
N GLN A 275 -11.88 17.08 30.43
CA GLN A 275 -11.00 16.67 31.52
C GLN A 275 -9.60 17.30 31.35
N ARG A 276 -9.09 17.35 30.12
CA ARG A 276 -7.81 18.00 29.78
C ARG A 276 -7.88 19.52 29.89
N TRP A 277 -9.00 20.15 29.51
CA TRP A 277 -9.23 21.57 29.78
C TRP A 277 -9.26 21.86 31.29
N ALA A 278 -9.95 21.04 32.09
CA ALA A 278 -9.97 21.18 33.55
C ALA A 278 -8.55 21.05 34.14
N LEU A 279 -7.73 20.10 33.66
CA LEU A 279 -6.33 19.96 34.03
C LEU A 279 -5.50 21.21 33.71
N LEU A 280 -5.60 21.72 32.47
CA LEU A 280 -4.91 22.93 32.06
C LEU A 280 -5.33 24.14 32.90
N GLN A 281 -6.62 24.27 33.20
CA GLN A 281 -7.15 25.32 34.07
C GLN A 281 -6.53 25.26 35.48
N GLY A 282 -6.41 24.07 36.09
CA GLY A 282 -5.77 23.92 37.41
C GLY A 282 -4.29 24.35 37.43
N LEU A 283 -3.52 23.92 36.43
CA LEU A 283 -2.12 24.36 36.21
C LEU A 283 -2.02 25.87 36.00
N MET A 284 -2.95 26.42 35.22
CA MET A 284 -2.96 27.83 34.86
C MET A 284 -3.52 28.73 35.96
N ASP A 285 -4.33 28.22 36.88
CA ASP A 285 -4.88 28.95 38.02
C ASP A 285 -3.94 28.95 39.23
N SER A 286 -3.14 27.91 39.40
CA SER A 286 -1.99 27.88 40.31
C SER A 286 -0.83 28.75 39.77
N ASP A 287 0.13 28.16 39.07
CA ASP A 287 1.41 28.79 38.71
C ASP A 287 1.41 29.48 37.34
N GLY A 288 0.38 29.26 36.52
CA GLY A 288 0.25 29.95 35.24
C GLY A 288 -0.17 31.43 35.36
N CYS A 289 0.11 32.17 34.30
CA CYS A 289 -0.21 33.60 34.16
C CYS A 289 -0.80 33.89 32.78
N VAL A 290 -1.84 34.71 32.72
CA VAL A 290 -2.30 35.36 31.49
C VAL A 290 -1.76 36.79 31.49
N SER A 291 -0.92 37.11 30.51
CA SER A 291 -0.31 38.44 30.38
C SER A 291 -1.33 39.48 29.95
N THR A 292 -1.29 40.66 30.56
CA THR A 292 -2.03 41.85 30.12
C THR A 292 -1.58 42.32 28.73
N ALA A 293 -0.36 41.95 28.29
CA ALA A 293 0.12 42.21 26.95
C ALA A 293 -0.23 41.04 26.01
N LYS A 294 -1.11 41.31 25.03
CA LYS A 294 -1.49 40.39 23.93
C LYS A 294 -2.17 39.08 24.37
N SER A 295 -2.65 38.98 25.62
CA SER A 295 -3.30 37.79 26.17
C SER A 295 -2.46 36.52 26.05
N GLN A 296 -1.13 36.64 26.19
CA GLN A 296 -0.23 35.49 26.13
C GLN A 296 -0.30 34.71 27.45
N SER A 297 -0.64 33.43 27.36
CA SER A 297 -0.58 32.49 28.47
C SER A 297 0.86 32.01 28.66
N ILE A 298 1.31 31.99 29.91
CA ILE A 298 2.67 31.61 30.31
C ILE A 298 2.56 30.62 31.47
N PHE A 299 3.22 29.48 31.33
CA PHE A 299 3.47 28.53 32.41
C PHE A 299 4.98 28.40 32.61
N VAL A 300 5.43 28.30 33.86
CA VAL A 300 6.86 28.19 34.22
C VAL A 300 7.08 27.02 35.15
N SER A 301 8.19 26.31 34.99
CA SER A 301 8.61 25.26 35.92
C SER A 301 10.13 25.10 35.93
N THR A 302 10.70 24.63 37.03
CA THR A 302 12.09 24.12 37.06
C THR A 302 12.17 22.61 36.83
N VAL A 303 11.02 21.92 36.74
CA VAL A 303 10.92 20.47 36.52
C VAL A 303 10.72 20.19 35.03
N ARG A 304 11.75 19.64 34.38
CA ARG A 304 11.74 19.39 32.93
C ARG A 304 10.60 18.47 32.48
N GLN A 305 10.37 17.36 33.18
CA GLN A 305 9.33 16.38 32.83
C GLN A 305 7.92 16.96 32.96
N LEU A 306 7.68 17.80 33.98
CA LEU A 306 6.45 18.56 34.10
C LEU A 306 6.29 19.53 32.93
N ALA A 307 7.33 20.28 32.58
CA ALA A 307 7.28 21.17 31.44
C ALA A 307 6.97 20.41 30.13
N GLU A 308 7.67 19.32 29.84
CA GLU A 308 7.47 18.51 28.63
C GLU A 308 6.05 17.91 28.57
N SER A 309 5.54 17.32 29.66
CA SER A 309 4.17 16.79 29.71
C SER A 309 3.09 17.89 29.63
N VAL A 310 3.33 19.10 30.15
CA VAL A 310 2.43 20.26 29.93
C VAL A 310 2.41 20.68 28.45
N ARG A 311 3.50 20.53 27.70
CA ARG A 311 3.49 20.80 26.25
C ARG A 311 2.63 19.79 25.50
N GLU A 312 2.70 18.52 25.90
CA GLU A 312 1.87 17.44 25.34
C GLU A 312 0.38 17.69 25.58
N LEU A 313 -0.01 18.05 26.82
CA LEU A 313 -1.37 18.50 27.15
C LEU A 313 -1.83 19.68 26.27
N LEU A 314 -0.95 20.66 26.04
CA LEU A 314 -1.28 21.80 25.20
C LEU A 314 -1.50 21.38 23.74
N TRP A 315 -0.63 20.54 23.16
CA TRP A 315 -0.83 20.06 21.79
C TRP A 315 -2.06 19.16 21.65
N SER A 316 -2.35 18.30 22.63
CA SER A 316 -3.52 17.41 22.60
C SER A 316 -4.87 18.15 22.74
N LEU A 317 -4.83 19.41 23.23
CA LEU A 317 -5.93 20.40 23.19
C LEU A 317 -5.91 21.30 21.93
N GLY A 318 -5.09 20.99 20.91
CA GLY A 318 -4.94 21.80 19.70
C GLY A 318 -4.24 23.16 19.92
N ILE A 319 -3.51 23.30 21.05
CA ILE A 319 -2.84 24.55 21.45
C ILE A 319 -1.35 24.46 21.14
N LYS A 320 -0.95 25.12 20.06
CA LYS A 320 0.47 25.34 19.78
C LYS A 320 1.13 26.16 20.90
N ASN A 321 2.18 25.58 21.45
CA ASN A 321 3.04 26.17 22.48
C ASN A 321 4.48 26.34 21.98
N ALA A 322 5.28 27.14 22.68
CA ALA A 322 6.74 27.20 22.51
C ALA A 322 7.40 27.25 23.89
N MET A 323 8.52 26.57 24.06
CA MET A 323 9.28 26.51 25.32
C MET A 323 10.64 27.18 25.16
N THR A 324 11.00 28.06 26.11
CA THR A 324 12.35 28.60 26.27
C THR A 324 12.99 28.08 27.54
N GLN A 325 14.32 28.02 27.55
CA GLN A 325 15.13 27.61 28.70
C GLN A 325 16.07 28.75 29.08
N GLU A 326 16.11 29.10 30.35
CA GLU A 326 16.97 30.15 30.90
C GLU A 326 17.44 29.76 32.32
N PRO A 327 18.56 30.30 32.84
CA PRO A 327 18.94 30.08 34.23
C PRO A 327 17.84 30.59 35.17
N SER A 328 17.35 29.73 36.07
CA SER A 328 16.43 30.14 37.12
C SER A 328 17.15 31.11 38.06
N THR A 329 16.51 32.24 38.39
CA THR A 329 17.09 33.26 39.27
C THR A 329 16.14 33.58 40.42
N ARG A 330 16.72 33.86 41.59
CA ARG A 330 16.02 34.34 42.77
C ARG A 330 16.62 35.69 43.16
N TYR A 331 15.82 36.75 43.10
CA TYR A 331 16.27 38.14 43.29
C TYR A 331 17.46 38.52 42.38
N GLY A 332 17.47 38.01 41.13
CA GLY A 332 18.56 38.25 40.16
C GLY A 332 19.77 37.33 40.29
N VAL A 333 19.88 36.52 41.35
CA VAL A 333 20.98 35.57 41.55
C VAL A 333 20.60 34.19 40.98
N PRO A 334 21.43 33.55 40.12
CA PRO A 334 21.15 32.20 39.62
C PRO A 334 21.02 31.15 40.74
N THR A 335 20.02 30.28 40.64
CA THR A 335 19.77 29.21 41.63
C THR A 335 20.52 27.90 41.32
N GLY A 336 21.16 27.82 40.15
CA GLY A 336 21.72 26.58 39.60
C GLY A 336 20.70 25.68 38.88
N GLU A 337 19.41 26.01 38.91
CA GLU A 337 18.38 25.28 38.17
C GLU A 337 18.09 25.92 36.79
N THR A 338 17.54 25.13 35.86
CA THR A 338 17.00 25.64 34.59
C THR A 338 15.53 25.98 34.75
N LEU A 339 15.13 27.17 34.32
CA LEU A 339 13.74 27.59 34.21
C LEU A 339 13.21 27.27 32.81
N TYR A 340 12.15 26.47 32.74
CA TYR A 340 11.43 26.12 31.52
C TYR A 340 10.19 27.01 31.43
N THR A 341 10.20 27.95 30.48
CA THR A 341 9.12 28.92 30.27
C THR A 341 8.32 28.53 29.03
N ILE A 342 7.10 28.01 29.22
CA ILE A 342 6.16 27.66 28.15
C ILE A 342 5.27 28.85 27.86
N ARG A 343 5.21 29.27 26.59
CA ARG A 343 4.38 30.38 26.10
C ARG A 343 3.41 29.87 25.05
N PHE A 344 2.13 30.18 25.21
CA PHE A 344 1.08 29.82 24.27
C PHE A 344 0.03 30.93 24.16
N THR A 345 -0.96 30.76 23.30
CA THR A 345 -1.99 31.78 23.08
C THR A 345 -3.32 31.12 22.82
N THR A 346 -4.20 31.30 23.79
CA THR A 346 -5.60 30.92 23.78
C THR A 346 -6.47 32.18 23.64
N PHE A 347 -7.76 31.95 23.46
CA PHE A 347 -8.78 32.96 23.16
C PHE A 347 -10.02 32.65 24.00
N GLU A 348 -11.09 33.44 23.89
CA GLU A 348 -12.31 33.24 24.68
C GLU A 348 -13.02 31.90 24.40
N ASP A 349 -12.88 31.35 23.19
CA ASP A 349 -13.33 29.99 22.83
C ASP A 349 -12.45 28.85 23.41
N GLN A 350 -11.44 29.19 24.22
CA GLN A 350 -10.44 28.28 24.77
C GLN A 350 -10.17 28.56 26.26
N PRO A 351 -11.10 28.19 27.17
CA PRO A 351 -11.11 28.63 28.56
C PRO A 351 -9.91 28.07 29.34
N THR A 352 -8.85 28.86 29.43
CA THR A 352 -7.54 28.46 29.98
C THR A 352 -7.44 28.61 31.49
N THR A 353 -8.45 29.19 32.14
CA THR A 353 -8.45 29.59 33.55
C THR A 353 -9.89 29.74 34.02
N ARG A 354 -10.18 29.34 35.26
CA ARG A 354 -11.47 29.58 35.95
C ARG A 354 -11.42 30.84 36.82
N LEU A 355 -10.24 31.35 37.17
CA LEU A 355 -10.09 32.55 37.99
C LEU A 355 -10.37 33.84 37.19
N TYR A 356 -11.47 34.51 37.52
CA TYR A 356 -11.92 35.77 36.90
C TYR A 356 -10.80 36.78 36.61
N ARG A 357 -9.92 37.06 37.60
CA ARG A 357 -8.76 37.97 37.48
C ARG A 357 -7.73 37.63 36.38
N LYS A 358 -7.78 36.40 35.86
CA LYS A 358 -6.99 35.89 34.73
C LYS A 358 -7.88 35.83 33.46
N THR A 359 -9.15 35.43 33.60
CA THR A 359 -10.16 35.42 32.52
C THR A 359 -10.39 36.80 31.90
N GLU A 360 -10.45 37.88 32.68
CA GLU A 360 -10.57 39.27 32.16
C GLU A 360 -9.43 39.70 31.19
N ARG A 361 -8.38 38.89 31.06
CA ARG A 361 -7.21 39.14 30.21
C ARG A 361 -7.21 38.29 28.93
N THR A 362 -8.20 37.42 28.73
CA THR A 362 -8.41 36.72 27.45
C THR A 362 -8.86 37.72 26.38
N ARG A 363 -9.08 37.23 25.15
CA ARG A 363 -9.52 38.06 24.04
C ARG A 363 -10.22 37.24 22.96
N ASP A 364 -11.10 37.90 22.24
CA ASP A 364 -11.64 37.47 20.96
C ASP A 364 -10.58 37.00 19.95
N ARG A 365 -10.92 35.91 19.25
CA ARG A 365 -10.15 35.38 18.11
C ARG A 365 -10.48 36.15 16.82
N LYS A 366 -9.72 37.21 16.53
CA LYS A 366 -9.84 37.96 15.26
C LYS A 366 -9.15 37.22 14.08
N GLY A 367 -9.79 36.15 13.60
CA GLY A 367 -9.39 35.38 12.42
C GLY A 367 -8.19 34.43 12.63
N LYS A 368 -7.60 33.93 11.53
CA LYS A 368 -6.41 33.05 11.55
C LYS A 368 -5.19 33.79 12.12
N THR A 369 -4.61 33.28 13.21
CA THR A 369 -3.43 33.89 13.88
C THR A 369 -2.15 33.03 13.76
N ARG A 370 -1.07 33.39 14.46
CA ARG A 370 0.18 32.62 14.46
C ARG A 370 0.15 31.37 15.36
N SER A 371 -0.87 31.20 16.23
CA SER A 371 -1.04 29.98 17.01
C SER A 371 -1.70 28.84 16.21
N ASN A 372 -2.44 29.15 15.14
CA ASN A 372 -3.08 28.14 14.27
C ASN A 372 -2.13 27.37 13.34
N PHE A 373 -0.81 27.58 13.43
CA PHE A 373 0.16 26.95 12.52
C PHE A 373 1.50 26.65 13.19
N HIS A 374 2.03 25.44 13.00
CA HIS A 374 3.47 25.15 13.14
C HIS A 374 4.23 25.92 12.06
N TYR A 375 5.38 26.50 12.39
CA TYR A 375 6.23 27.18 11.39
C TYR A 375 7.50 26.37 11.28
N LEU A 376 7.94 26.09 10.06
CA LEU A 376 9.23 25.47 9.82
C LEU A 376 10.34 26.42 10.28
N LYS A 377 11.27 25.95 11.10
CA LYS A 377 12.46 26.67 11.56
C LYS A 377 13.63 26.40 10.59
N SER A 378 13.87 25.14 10.32
CA SER A 378 14.84 24.67 9.33
C SER A 378 14.40 23.33 8.74
N ILE A 379 15.01 22.97 7.62
CA ILE A 379 14.86 21.68 6.97
C ILE A 379 16.23 21.31 6.38
N GLU A 380 16.74 20.16 6.77
CA GLU A 380 18.11 19.73 6.51
C GLU A 380 18.09 18.27 6.03
N PRO A 381 18.76 17.90 4.92
CA PRO A 381 18.99 16.50 4.60
C PRO A 381 19.90 15.89 5.68
N LEU A 382 19.67 14.62 6.02
CA LEU A 382 20.61 13.88 6.88
C LEU A 382 21.68 13.19 6.01
N ASP A 383 22.87 13.06 6.57
CA ASP A 383 24.07 12.48 5.96
C ASP A 383 24.14 10.95 6.07
N HIS A 384 23.20 10.35 6.80
CA HIS A 384 23.09 8.92 7.04
C HIS A 384 21.72 8.40 6.60
N LYS A 385 21.69 7.12 6.22
CA LYS A 385 20.44 6.38 6.00
C LYS A 385 19.63 6.30 7.29
N VAL A 386 18.32 6.38 7.16
CA VAL A 386 17.36 6.23 8.26
C VAL A 386 16.32 5.23 7.80
N LYS A 387 16.01 4.23 8.64
CA LYS A 387 14.89 3.32 8.37
C LYS A 387 13.57 4.06 8.53
N MET A 388 12.72 3.99 7.52
CA MET A 388 11.46 4.69 7.40
C MET A 388 10.36 3.74 6.92
N GLN A 389 9.11 4.05 7.22
CA GLN A 389 7.94 3.27 6.83
C GLN A 389 6.74 4.18 6.60
N CYS A 390 5.78 3.75 5.79
CA CYS A 390 4.50 4.41 5.57
C CYS A 390 3.37 3.58 6.17
N ILE A 391 2.36 4.27 6.72
CA ILE A 391 1.06 3.68 7.08
C ILE A 391 -0.05 4.29 6.24
N GLN A 392 -1.10 3.52 6.00
CA GLN A 392 -2.38 3.99 5.48
C GLN A 392 -3.42 3.89 6.59
N VAL A 393 -4.32 4.86 6.67
CA VAL A 393 -5.39 4.92 7.69
C VAL A 393 -6.78 5.03 7.06
N ASP A 394 -7.81 4.56 7.78
CA ASP A 394 -9.23 4.61 7.39
C ASP A 394 -9.88 6.01 7.51
N SER A 395 -9.13 7.03 7.95
CA SER A 395 -9.62 8.41 8.05
C SER A 395 -10.12 8.93 6.71
N LYS A 396 -11.19 9.74 6.73
CA LYS A 396 -11.82 10.35 5.53
C LYS A 396 -10.82 11.10 4.64
N SER A 397 -9.74 11.59 5.26
CA SER A 397 -8.69 12.36 4.64
C SER A 397 -7.49 11.52 4.17
N HIS A 398 -7.31 10.30 4.69
CA HIS A 398 -6.04 9.54 4.66
C HIS A 398 -4.86 10.37 5.19
N CYS A 399 -5.17 11.32 6.07
CA CYS A 399 -4.23 12.05 6.88
C CYS A 399 -4.23 11.41 8.28
N TYR A 400 -3.07 11.36 8.89
CA TYR A 400 -2.88 11.04 10.30
C TYR A 400 -1.92 12.05 10.92
N LEU A 401 -2.00 12.22 12.24
CA LEU A 401 -1.10 13.08 13.00
C LEU A 401 0.23 12.37 13.24
N ALA A 402 1.34 13.06 13.02
CA ALA A 402 2.69 12.54 13.22
C ALA A 402 3.57 13.50 14.04
N GLY A 403 4.51 12.92 14.78
CA GLY A 403 5.42 13.62 15.69
C GLY A 403 4.74 14.10 16.98
N THR A 404 5.57 14.46 17.96
CA THR A 404 5.12 14.94 19.30
C THR A 404 4.30 16.23 19.27
N SER A 405 4.27 16.93 18.13
CA SER A 405 3.47 18.13 17.89
C SER A 405 2.30 17.94 16.92
N PHE A 406 1.90 16.69 16.63
CA PHE A 406 0.62 16.35 15.98
C PHE A 406 0.42 16.98 14.58
N VAL A 407 1.25 16.58 13.60
CA VAL A 407 1.34 17.20 12.26
C VAL A 407 0.72 16.31 11.16
N PRO A 408 -0.18 16.81 10.26
CA PRO A 408 -0.96 15.98 9.30
C PRO A 408 -0.32 15.69 7.91
N THR A 409 -0.83 14.64 7.22
CA THR A 409 -0.31 14.02 5.96
C THR A 409 -1.27 14.08 4.71
N HIS A 410 -1.38 13.06 3.81
CA HIS A 410 -2.26 13.04 2.57
C HIS A 410 -2.21 11.75 1.68
N ASN A 411 -3.36 11.24 1.15
CA ASN A 411 -3.44 10.36 -0.07
C ASN A 411 -4.68 10.57 -1.03
N SER A 412 -4.48 10.30 -2.35
CA SER A 412 -5.38 10.18 -3.55
C SER A 412 -6.46 11.23 -3.93
N GLU A 413 -6.55 11.62 -5.24
CA GLU A 413 -7.46 12.73 -5.70
C GLU A 413 -8.17 12.64 -7.08
N LEU A 414 -7.65 11.99 -8.14
CA LEU A 414 -8.23 12.11 -9.52
C LEU A 414 -9.62 11.45 -9.68
N ALA A 415 -9.81 10.25 -9.14
CA ALA A 415 -11.01 9.44 -9.31
C ALA A 415 -12.29 10.19 -8.83
N ALA A 416 -12.15 10.96 -7.76
CA ALA A 416 -13.20 11.79 -7.19
C ALA A 416 -13.64 12.93 -8.14
N ALA A 417 -12.71 13.52 -8.90
CA ALA A 417 -13.02 14.59 -9.83
C ALA A 417 -13.91 14.10 -10.99
N VAL A 418 -13.67 12.89 -11.48
CA VAL A 418 -14.50 12.25 -12.53
C VAL A 418 -15.89 11.90 -12.00
N ALA A 419 -16.00 11.33 -10.78
CA ALA A 419 -17.29 11.08 -10.14
C ALA A 419 -18.15 12.35 -10.01
N LEU A 420 -17.53 13.48 -9.65
CA LEU A 420 -18.21 14.77 -9.55
C LEU A 420 -18.60 15.35 -10.90
N TYR A 421 -17.79 15.16 -11.95
CA TYR A 421 -18.17 15.58 -13.30
C TYR A 421 -19.46 14.87 -13.75
N LEU A 422 -19.52 13.55 -13.57
CA LEU A 422 -20.70 12.73 -13.89
C LEU A 422 -21.95 13.17 -13.11
N LEU A 423 -21.80 13.56 -11.83
CA LEU A 423 -22.93 14.01 -11.00
C LEU A 423 -23.44 15.43 -11.33
N TYR A 424 -22.55 16.37 -11.70
CA TYR A 424 -22.89 17.80 -11.78
C TYR A 424 -22.86 18.41 -13.17
N ALA A 425 -22.03 17.90 -14.09
CA ALA A 425 -21.66 18.61 -15.31
C ALA A 425 -21.90 17.82 -16.60
N ASP A 426 -22.20 16.52 -16.50
CA ASP A 426 -22.41 15.65 -17.64
C ASP A 426 -23.78 15.80 -18.35
N ASN A 427 -24.70 16.56 -17.71
CA ASN A 427 -26.09 16.80 -18.13
C ASN A 427 -27.02 15.58 -18.10
N GLU A 428 -26.59 14.48 -17.48
CA GLU A 428 -27.43 13.30 -17.25
C GLU A 428 -28.58 13.62 -16.26
N PRO A 429 -29.86 13.41 -16.63
CA PRO A 429 -31.00 13.56 -15.73
C PRO A 429 -31.00 12.47 -14.65
N SER A 430 -31.24 12.83 -13.39
CA SER A 430 -31.26 11.89 -12.26
C SER A 430 -30.04 10.95 -12.24
N ALA A 431 -28.84 11.50 -12.44
CA ALA A 431 -27.59 10.75 -12.54
C ALA A 431 -27.35 9.89 -11.28
N GLU A 432 -27.18 8.58 -11.44
CA GLU A 432 -26.78 7.67 -10.36
C GLU A 432 -25.31 7.31 -10.55
N VAL A 433 -24.46 7.89 -9.70
CA VAL A 433 -23.01 7.66 -9.71
C VAL A 433 -22.64 6.79 -8.50
N TYR A 434 -21.79 5.80 -8.70
CA TYR A 434 -21.38 4.87 -7.65
C TYR A 434 -19.87 4.77 -7.49
N GLY A 435 -19.43 4.62 -6.24
CA GLY A 435 -18.05 4.29 -5.88
C GLY A 435 -17.97 2.84 -5.40
N ALA A 436 -17.07 2.06 -6.00
CA ALA A 436 -16.84 0.66 -5.69
C ALA A 436 -15.34 0.34 -5.59
N ALA A 437 -15.01 -0.65 -4.76
CA ALA A 437 -13.70 -1.26 -4.57
C ALA A 437 -13.93 -2.63 -3.93
N ALA A 438 -12.86 -3.40 -3.66
CA ALA A 438 -12.98 -4.72 -3.03
C ALA A 438 -13.57 -4.66 -1.61
N ASP A 439 -13.31 -3.55 -0.92
CA ASP A 439 -13.85 -3.23 0.39
C ASP A 439 -14.55 -1.85 0.38
N ARG A 440 -15.54 -1.68 1.27
CA ARG A 440 -16.36 -0.46 1.38
C ARG A 440 -15.57 0.74 1.93
N GLN A 441 -14.57 0.53 2.78
CA GLN A 441 -13.70 1.60 3.27
C GLN A 441 -12.79 2.08 2.14
N GLN A 442 -12.22 1.17 1.35
CA GLN A 442 -11.46 1.52 0.13
C GLN A 442 -12.33 2.30 -0.88
N ALA A 443 -13.60 1.90 -1.08
CA ALA A 443 -14.53 2.66 -1.91
C ALA A 443 -14.92 4.03 -1.31
N SER A 444 -14.78 4.21 0.01
CA SER A 444 -15.05 5.48 0.69
C SER A 444 -13.95 6.53 0.49
N ILE A 445 -12.72 6.11 0.12
CA ILE A 445 -11.59 7.00 -0.21
C ILE A 445 -12.00 8.03 -1.28
N VAL A 446 -12.51 7.53 -2.42
CA VAL A 446 -12.98 8.35 -3.54
C VAL A 446 -14.13 9.26 -3.11
N PHE A 447 -15.01 8.76 -2.23
CA PHE A 447 -16.15 9.52 -1.73
C PHE A 447 -15.75 10.69 -0.83
N ASP A 448 -14.88 10.47 0.15
CA ASP A 448 -14.53 11.52 1.11
C ASP A 448 -13.73 12.64 0.44
N VAL A 449 -12.90 12.30 -0.57
CA VAL A 449 -12.29 13.28 -1.47
C VAL A 449 -13.36 14.03 -2.26
N ALA A 450 -14.32 13.35 -2.90
CA ALA A 450 -15.39 14.02 -3.65
C ALA A 450 -16.25 14.95 -2.76
N HIS A 451 -16.55 14.52 -1.55
CA HIS A 451 -17.20 15.32 -0.53
C HIS A 451 -16.38 16.58 -0.21
N GLN A 452 -15.07 16.45 0.07
CA GLN A 452 -14.20 17.59 0.31
C GLN A 452 -14.13 18.54 -0.90
N MET A 453 -14.05 18.03 -2.13
CA MET A 453 -14.07 18.84 -3.36
C MET A 453 -15.36 19.66 -3.49
N VAL A 454 -16.52 19.06 -3.20
CA VAL A 454 -17.82 19.76 -3.18
C VAL A 454 -17.86 20.82 -2.08
N SER A 455 -17.46 20.47 -0.86
CA SER A 455 -17.44 21.39 0.29
C SER A 455 -16.49 22.58 0.09
N MET A 456 -15.37 22.40 -0.61
CA MET A 456 -14.45 23.47 -0.99
C MET A 456 -14.91 24.29 -2.21
N THR A 457 -15.98 23.90 -2.89
CA THR A 457 -16.47 24.52 -4.13
C THR A 457 -17.88 25.09 -3.93
N PRO A 458 -18.02 26.38 -3.55
CA PRO A 458 -19.31 26.96 -3.14
C PRO A 458 -20.46 26.80 -4.14
N ALA A 459 -20.16 26.79 -5.44
CA ALA A 459 -21.14 26.59 -6.51
C ALA A 459 -21.72 25.15 -6.52
N LEU A 460 -20.92 24.15 -6.16
CA LEU A 460 -21.37 22.77 -5.98
C LEU A 460 -22.05 22.59 -4.63
N LEU A 461 -21.46 23.10 -3.53
CA LEU A 461 -22.04 23.00 -2.19
C LEU A 461 -23.48 23.57 -2.13
N LYS A 462 -23.75 24.72 -2.77
CA LYS A 462 -25.10 25.30 -2.87
C LYS A 462 -26.11 24.40 -3.61
N ARG A 463 -25.63 23.47 -4.44
CA ARG A 463 -26.44 22.51 -5.21
C ARG A 463 -26.48 21.13 -4.58
N SER A 464 -25.92 20.94 -3.38
CA SER A 464 -25.65 19.62 -2.80
C SER A 464 -26.34 19.38 -1.46
N LYS A 465 -26.83 18.15 -1.26
CA LYS A 465 -27.04 17.56 0.07
C LYS A 465 -25.96 16.52 0.33
N ILE A 466 -25.12 16.73 1.34
CA ILE A 466 -24.14 15.72 1.76
C ILE A 466 -24.74 14.90 2.91
N MET A 467 -24.70 13.58 2.79
CA MET A 467 -25.13 12.61 3.79
C MET A 467 -23.92 11.73 4.14
N ALA A 468 -23.05 12.25 5.02
CA ALA A 468 -21.76 11.61 5.32
C ALA A 468 -21.91 10.20 5.92
N ALA A 469 -22.90 9.97 6.78
CA ALA A 469 -23.14 8.68 7.42
C ALA A 469 -23.48 7.55 6.42
N THR A 470 -24.25 7.85 5.37
CA THR A 470 -24.57 6.87 4.31
C THR A 470 -23.58 6.92 3.14
N LYS A 471 -22.53 7.76 3.23
CA LYS A 471 -21.55 8.05 2.17
C LYS A 471 -22.25 8.37 0.85
N ARG A 472 -23.13 9.39 0.87
CA ARG A 472 -23.92 9.84 -0.28
C ARG A 472 -23.88 11.37 -0.45
N ILE A 473 -23.74 11.86 -1.69
CA ILE A 473 -23.92 13.27 -2.09
C ILE A 473 -25.10 13.31 -3.05
N VAL A 474 -26.07 14.20 -2.86
CA VAL A 474 -27.23 14.38 -3.74
C VAL A 474 -27.16 15.75 -4.41
N ASN A 475 -27.35 15.81 -5.72
CA ASN A 475 -27.42 17.05 -6.49
C ASN A 475 -28.88 17.50 -6.63
N TYR A 476 -29.25 18.61 -6.00
CA TYR A 476 -30.61 19.17 -6.08
C TYR A 476 -31.02 19.59 -7.50
N SER A 477 -30.05 19.87 -8.38
CA SER A 477 -30.32 20.43 -9.71
C SER A 477 -30.84 19.42 -10.72
N ASN A 478 -30.56 18.12 -10.51
CA ASN A 478 -31.00 17.03 -11.40
C ASN A 478 -31.57 15.82 -10.63
N ALA A 479 -31.74 15.90 -9.31
CA ALA A 479 -32.11 14.80 -8.41
C ALA A 479 -31.15 13.59 -8.39
N GLY A 480 -29.98 13.70 -9.03
CA GLY A 480 -28.96 12.66 -9.04
C GLY A 480 -28.17 12.54 -7.74
N PHE A 481 -27.34 11.51 -7.61
CA PHE A 481 -26.49 11.28 -6.45
C PHE A 481 -25.19 10.54 -6.77
N PHE A 482 -24.19 10.72 -5.92
CA PHE A 482 -23.01 9.87 -5.82
C PHE A 482 -23.05 9.08 -4.52
N GLN A 483 -22.83 7.76 -4.55
CA GLN A 483 -22.89 6.90 -3.35
C GLN A 483 -21.85 5.76 -3.34
N VAL A 484 -21.31 5.45 -2.16
CA VAL A 484 -20.45 4.27 -1.93
C VAL A 484 -21.29 3.01 -1.73
N LEU A 485 -20.98 1.94 -2.46
CA LEU A 485 -21.62 0.63 -2.33
C LEU A 485 -20.89 -0.29 -1.34
N SER A 486 -21.60 -1.23 -0.73
CA SER A 486 -21.02 -2.31 0.09
C SER A 486 -20.84 -3.57 -0.76
N ALA A 487 -19.93 -4.47 -0.35
CA ALA A 487 -19.74 -5.76 -1.02
C ALA A 487 -21.04 -6.59 -1.12
N GLU A 488 -21.95 -6.45 -0.14
CA GLU A 488 -23.27 -7.06 -0.13
C GLU A 488 -24.15 -6.68 -1.34
N VAL A 489 -23.90 -5.52 -1.97
CA VAL A 489 -24.65 -5.06 -3.14
C VAL A 489 -24.44 -5.98 -4.35
N GLY A 490 -23.37 -6.78 -4.38
CA GLY A 490 -23.15 -7.83 -5.37
C GLY A 490 -24.20 -8.97 -5.37
N THR A 491 -25.26 -8.87 -4.56
CA THR A 491 -26.43 -9.75 -4.54
C THR A 491 -27.74 -9.07 -4.99
N LYS A 492 -27.72 -7.77 -5.30
CA LYS A 492 -28.91 -6.96 -5.58
C LYS A 492 -28.93 -6.51 -7.04
N HIS A 493 -29.90 -7.03 -7.81
CA HIS A 493 -30.17 -6.56 -9.17
C HIS A 493 -31.06 -5.31 -9.14
N GLY A 494 -30.91 -4.40 -10.13
CA GLY A 494 -31.80 -3.26 -10.34
C GLY A 494 -31.27 -1.86 -10.00
N LEU A 495 -29.95 -1.64 -9.97
CA LEU A 495 -29.37 -0.29 -9.96
C LEU A 495 -29.45 0.34 -11.36
N ASN A 496 -29.59 1.68 -11.45
CA ASN A 496 -29.69 2.41 -12.74
C ASN A 496 -28.48 3.34 -12.95
N VAL A 497 -27.30 2.70 -13.01
CA VAL A 497 -25.95 3.28 -13.02
C VAL A 497 -25.73 4.15 -14.25
N SER A 498 -25.62 5.47 -14.06
CA SER A 498 -25.09 6.38 -15.08
C SER A 498 -23.59 6.59 -14.97
N GLY A 499 -23.02 6.40 -13.78
CA GLY A 499 -21.58 6.51 -13.54
C GLY A 499 -21.08 5.49 -12.53
N LEU A 500 -19.93 4.88 -12.79
CA LEU A 500 -19.24 4.04 -11.85
C LEU A 500 -17.78 4.47 -11.77
N VAL A 501 -17.24 4.63 -10.56
CA VAL A 501 -15.80 4.66 -10.32
C VAL A 501 -15.45 3.40 -9.54
N PHE A 502 -14.69 2.53 -10.18
CA PHE A 502 -14.23 1.27 -9.61
C PHE A 502 -12.72 1.35 -9.38
N ASP A 503 -12.31 1.47 -8.12
CA ASP A 503 -10.90 1.59 -7.74
C ASP A 503 -10.33 0.22 -7.31
N GLU A 504 -9.03 0.04 -7.55
CA GLU A 504 -8.26 -1.20 -7.31
C GLU A 504 -8.95 -2.49 -7.82
N VAL A 505 -9.28 -2.54 -9.12
CA VAL A 505 -9.96 -3.70 -9.73
C VAL A 505 -9.16 -5.02 -9.60
N HIS A 506 -7.82 -4.97 -9.56
CA HIS A 506 -6.98 -6.15 -9.30
C HIS A 506 -7.24 -6.82 -7.94
N ALA A 507 -7.76 -6.08 -6.96
CA ALA A 507 -8.08 -6.61 -5.64
C ALA A 507 -9.47 -7.25 -5.56
N GLN A 508 -10.24 -7.32 -6.67
CA GLN A 508 -11.55 -7.97 -6.66
C GLN A 508 -11.44 -9.48 -6.45
N PRO A 509 -12.04 -10.05 -5.39
CA PRO A 509 -11.95 -11.49 -5.14
C PRO A 509 -12.80 -12.33 -6.11
N THR A 510 -13.83 -11.74 -6.73
CA THR A 510 -14.67 -12.40 -7.74
C THR A 510 -15.26 -11.39 -8.73
N ARG A 511 -15.68 -11.86 -9.91
CA ARG A 511 -16.40 -11.04 -10.92
C ARG A 511 -17.78 -10.52 -10.50
N LYS A 512 -18.38 -11.04 -9.41
CA LYS A 512 -19.79 -10.78 -9.05
C LYS A 512 -20.14 -9.29 -8.90
N LEU A 513 -19.31 -8.53 -8.17
CA LEU A 513 -19.55 -7.09 -7.95
C LEU A 513 -19.39 -6.31 -9.26
N TYR A 514 -18.40 -6.67 -10.09
CA TYR A 514 -18.22 -6.08 -11.41
C TYR A 514 -19.43 -6.35 -12.32
N ASP A 515 -19.91 -7.60 -12.38
CA ASP A 515 -21.04 -7.96 -13.23
C ASP A 515 -22.32 -7.21 -12.81
N VAL A 516 -22.63 -7.13 -11.52
CA VAL A 516 -23.81 -6.38 -11.02
C VAL A 516 -23.74 -4.88 -11.35
N LEU A 517 -22.55 -4.28 -11.33
CA LEU A 517 -22.37 -2.85 -11.55
C LEU A 517 -22.15 -2.44 -13.01
N THR A 518 -22.03 -3.41 -13.93
CA THR A 518 -21.75 -3.15 -15.35
C THR A 518 -22.69 -3.87 -16.33
N GLN A 519 -23.21 -5.05 -15.99
CA GLN A 519 -24.16 -5.79 -16.82
C GLN A 519 -25.61 -5.44 -16.43
N GLY A 520 -26.41 -4.98 -17.38
CA GLY A 520 -27.84 -4.66 -17.18
C GLY A 520 -28.13 -3.39 -16.38
N SER A 521 -27.25 -3.01 -15.45
CA SER A 521 -27.45 -1.84 -14.58
C SER A 521 -27.18 -0.48 -15.26
N GLY A 522 -26.51 -0.48 -16.41
CA GLY A 522 -26.36 0.71 -17.26
C GLY A 522 -27.34 0.79 -18.44
N ASP A 523 -28.15 -0.24 -18.70
CA ASP A 523 -28.87 -0.39 -19.98
C ASP A 523 -30.04 0.59 -20.14
N ALA A 524 -30.57 1.11 -19.02
CA ALA A 524 -31.57 2.18 -19.02
C ALA A 524 -30.97 3.58 -19.23
N ARG A 525 -29.64 3.69 -19.41
CA ARG A 525 -28.91 4.95 -19.62
C ARG A 525 -28.35 5.03 -21.04
N GLU A 526 -28.47 6.20 -21.65
CA GLU A 526 -28.08 6.38 -23.06
C GLU A 526 -26.56 6.50 -23.27
N GLN A 527 -25.81 6.83 -22.20
CA GLN A 527 -24.38 7.11 -22.24
C GLN A 527 -23.65 6.88 -20.89
N PRO A 528 -23.86 5.74 -20.19
CA PRO A 528 -23.22 5.47 -18.90
C PRO A 528 -21.69 5.43 -19.04
N LEU A 529 -20.97 5.78 -17.97
CA LEU A 529 -19.50 5.69 -17.92
C LEU A 529 -19.02 4.86 -16.72
N PHE A 530 -18.36 3.74 -17.01
CA PHE A 530 -17.66 2.92 -16.02
C PHE A 530 -16.17 3.24 -16.05
N PHE A 531 -15.67 3.92 -15.03
CA PHE A 531 -14.29 4.38 -14.89
C PHE A 531 -13.53 3.46 -13.94
N LEU A 532 -12.76 2.54 -14.53
CA LEU A 532 -12.05 1.46 -13.84
C LEU A 532 -10.59 1.84 -13.68
N ILE A 533 -10.08 1.82 -12.45
CA ILE A 533 -8.70 2.15 -12.10
C ILE A 533 -8.06 0.95 -11.42
N THR A 534 -6.85 0.57 -11.81
CA THR A 534 -6.11 -0.52 -11.18
C THR A 534 -4.61 -0.44 -11.46
N THR A 535 -3.86 -1.29 -10.78
CA THR A 535 -2.50 -1.69 -11.15
C THR A 535 -2.53 -3.12 -11.70
N ALA A 536 -1.44 -3.58 -12.32
CA ALA A 536 -1.28 -4.99 -12.68
C ALA A 536 -1.44 -5.89 -11.44
N GLY A 537 -2.15 -7.02 -11.61
CA GLY A 537 -2.40 -8.00 -10.57
C GLY A 537 -1.46 -9.20 -10.62
N THR A 538 -1.76 -10.21 -9.80
CA THR A 538 -1.03 -11.49 -9.78
C THR A 538 -1.88 -12.72 -10.12
N ASP A 539 -3.21 -12.57 -10.11
CA ASP A 539 -4.14 -13.64 -10.50
C ASP A 539 -4.64 -13.45 -11.93
N LYS A 540 -4.15 -14.30 -12.84
CA LYS A 540 -4.55 -14.35 -14.25
C LYS A 540 -5.97 -14.91 -14.48
N ASN A 541 -6.65 -15.40 -13.44
CA ASN A 541 -8.06 -15.81 -13.49
C ASN A 541 -9.02 -14.71 -13.03
N SER A 542 -8.50 -13.57 -12.57
CA SER A 542 -9.29 -12.46 -12.05
C SER A 542 -10.05 -11.72 -13.17
N ILE A 543 -11.17 -11.07 -12.80
CA ILE A 543 -11.88 -10.14 -13.69
C ILE A 543 -10.99 -8.98 -14.15
N CYS A 544 -9.99 -8.61 -13.35
CA CYS A 544 -9.01 -7.60 -13.73
C CYS A 544 -8.11 -8.08 -14.88
N TYR A 545 -7.72 -9.36 -14.90
CA TYR A 545 -6.94 -9.92 -16.02
C TYR A 545 -7.79 -10.08 -17.28
N GLU A 546 -9.07 -10.47 -17.16
CA GLU A 546 -10.01 -10.51 -18.29
C GLU A 546 -10.15 -9.11 -18.95
N LEU A 547 -10.17 -8.05 -18.13
CA LEU A 547 -10.19 -6.65 -18.58
C LEU A 547 -8.84 -6.18 -19.15
N HIS A 548 -7.71 -6.58 -18.54
CA HIS A 548 -6.37 -6.33 -19.06
C HIS A 548 -6.21 -6.94 -20.46
N GLN A 549 -6.52 -8.22 -20.62
CA GLN A 549 -6.42 -8.90 -21.91
C GLN A 549 -7.31 -8.23 -22.95
N LYS A 550 -8.57 -7.92 -22.61
CA LYS A 550 -9.47 -7.14 -23.48
C LYS A 550 -8.85 -5.79 -23.88
N ALA A 551 -8.19 -5.09 -22.97
CA ALA A 551 -7.53 -3.82 -23.26
C ALA A 551 -6.37 -4.01 -24.26
N LYS A 552 -5.54 -5.03 -24.05
CA LYS A 552 -4.38 -5.39 -24.89
C LYS A 552 -4.84 -5.81 -26.30
N ASP A 553 -5.86 -6.66 -26.42
CA ASP A 553 -6.44 -7.09 -27.71
C ASP A 553 -6.94 -5.89 -28.53
N ILE A 554 -7.55 -4.88 -27.87
CA ILE A 554 -8.06 -3.67 -28.52
C ILE A 554 -6.92 -2.75 -28.96
N LEU A 555 -5.90 -2.57 -28.12
CA LEU A 555 -4.70 -1.79 -28.46
C LEU A 555 -3.91 -2.43 -29.61
N ALA A 556 -3.85 -3.76 -29.67
CA ALA A 556 -3.25 -4.52 -30.76
C ALA A 556 -4.11 -4.63 -32.04
N GLY A 557 -5.35 -4.11 -32.02
CA GLY A 557 -6.31 -4.20 -33.14
C GLY A 557 -6.87 -5.60 -33.40
N GLN A 558 -6.59 -6.57 -32.53
CA GLN A 558 -7.08 -7.95 -32.60
C GLN A 558 -8.57 -8.05 -32.22
N ARG A 559 -9.03 -7.13 -31.36
CA ARG A 559 -10.43 -7.02 -30.93
C ARG A 559 -10.96 -5.61 -31.18
N VAL A 560 -12.19 -5.52 -31.69
CA VAL A 560 -12.87 -4.23 -31.90
C VAL A 560 -14.00 -4.07 -30.89
N ASP A 561 -13.84 -3.18 -29.92
CA ASP A 561 -14.92 -2.66 -29.07
C ASP A 561 -14.81 -1.13 -29.03
N HIS A 562 -15.65 -0.45 -29.80
CA HIS A 562 -15.62 1.00 -29.89
C HIS A 562 -16.12 1.71 -28.62
N THR A 563 -16.69 0.98 -27.66
CA THR A 563 -17.22 1.55 -26.42
C THR A 563 -16.28 1.40 -25.22
N PHE A 564 -15.17 0.70 -25.39
CA PHE A 564 -14.12 0.53 -24.39
C PHE A 564 -12.92 1.42 -24.71
N TYR A 565 -12.43 2.16 -23.70
CA TYR A 565 -11.25 3.03 -23.79
C TYR A 565 -10.12 2.44 -22.94
N PRO A 566 -9.19 1.70 -23.56
CA PRO A 566 -8.06 1.09 -22.86
C PRO A 566 -6.91 2.08 -22.69
N VAL A 567 -6.39 2.17 -21.47
CA VAL A 567 -5.17 2.89 -21.12
C VAL A 567 -4.33 1.98 -20.23
N VAL A 568 -3.27 1.40 -20.79
CA VAL A 568 -2.34 0.53 -20.05
C VAL A 568 -0.97 1.16 -20.08
N TYR A 569 -0.52 1.65 -18.92
CA TYR A 569 0.85 2.12 -18.72
C TYR A 569 1.66 1.00 -18.08
N GLY A 570 2.14 0.07 -18.91
CA GLY A 570 2.99 -1.04 -18.50
C GLY A 570 3.88 -1.53 -19.64
N LEU A 571 4.72 -2.52 -19.35
CA LEU A 571 5.55 -3.19 -20.35
C LEU A 571 4.87 -4.43 -20.93
N GLU A 572 5.29 -4.79 -22.14
CA GLU A 572 5.01 -6.09 -22.75
C GLU A 572 5.98 -7.16 -22.20
N ASP A 573 5.55 -8.43 -22.18
CA ASP A 573 6.38 -9.55 -21.67
C ASP A 573 7.70 -9.75 -22.45
N GLY A 574 7.78 -9.23 -23.69
CA GLY A 574 8.98 -9.24 -24.53
C GLY A 574 9.80 -7.93 -24.53
N GLU A 575 9.39 -6.92 -23.76
CA GLU A 575 10.17 -5.68 -23.63
C GLU A 575 11.24 -5.80 -22.54
N ASP A 576 12.45 -5.32 -22.85
CA ASP A 576 13.56 -5.37 -21.90
C ASP A 576 13.31 -4.47 -20.69
N TRP A 577 12.98 -5.09 -19.56
CA TRP A 577 12.74 -4.41 -18.29
C TRP A 577 14.03 -3.82 -17.68
N HIS A 578 15.20 -4.18 -18.21
CA HIS A 578 16.50 -3.60 -17.86
C HIS A 578 16.79 -2.26 -18.57
N ASP A 579 16.11 -1.92 -19.69
CA ASP A 579 16.25 -0.59 -20.31
C ASP A 579 15.41 0.45 -19.56
N GLU A 580 16.09 1.41 -18.93
CA GLU A 580 15.49 2.55 -18.23
C GLU A 580 14.46 3.33 -19.09
N LYS A 581 14.63 3.37 -20.42
CA LYS A 581 13.67 4.04 -21.31
C LYS A 581 12.28 3.42 -21.22
N ASN A 582 12.21 2.10 -21.03
CA ASN A 582 10.94 1.38 -20.91
C ASN A 582 10.22 1.77 -19.60
N TRP A 583 10.96 2.13 -18.53
CA TRP A 583 10.32 2.57 -17.28
C TRP A 583 9.51 3.86 -17.45
N TYR A 584 9.92 4.76 -18.35
CA TYR A 584 9.14 5.96 -18.70
C TYR A 584 7.85 5.63 -19.47
N LYS A 585 7.82 4.53 -20.23
CA LYS A 585 6.60 4.01 -20.90
C LYS A 585 5.59 3.50 -19.86
N ALA A 586 6.05 2.73 -18.87
CA ALA A 586 5.20 2.21 -17.78
C ALA A 586 4.79 3.27 -16.74
N ASN A 587 5.49 4.41 -16.66
CA ASN A 587 5.25 5.43 -15.64
C ASN A 587 5.03 6.82 -16.28
N PRO A 588 3.80 7.19 -16.70
CA PRO A 588 3.52 8.51 -17.29
C PRO A 588 3.67 9.68 -16.31
N SER A 589 3.88 9.37 -15.02
CA SER A 589 4.20 10.32 -13.96
C SER A 589 5.71 10.49 -13.70
N LEU A 590 6.58 9.71 -14.36
CA LEU A 590 8.04 9.70 -14.16
C LEU A 590 8.69 10.97 -14.72
N GLY A 591 9.65 11.52 -13.98
CA GLY A 591 10.23 12.85 -14.27
C GLY A 591 9.32 14.05 -13.96
N GLN A 592 8.01 13.84 -13.74
CA GLN A 592 7.06 14.91 -13.40
C GLN A 592 6.65 14.90 -11.92
N THR A 593 6.14 13.76 -11.44
CA THR A 593 5.68 13.58 -10.03
C THR A 593 6.31 12.37 -9.33
N ILE A 594 6.95 11.46 -10.08
CA ILE A 594 7.82 10.38 -9.58
C ILE A 594 9.26 10.70 -10.01
N ASP A 595 10.24 10.54 -9.11
CA ASP A 595 11.67 10.77 -9.39
C ASP A 595 12.29 9.50 -10.01
N ILE A 596 13.07 9.65 -11.08
CA ILE A 596 13.66 8.52 -11.83
C ILE A 596 14.64 7.71 -10.97
N ASN A 597 15.35 8.36 -10.04
CA ASN A 597 16.37 7.69 -9.23
C ASN A 597 15.77 6.60 -8.33
N ARG A 598 14.54 6.81 -7.82
CA ARG A 598 13.84 5.76 -7.06
C ARG A 598 13.46 4.55 -7.90
N VAL A 599 13.27 4.71 -9.22
CA VAL A 599 13.01 3.56 -10.09
C VAL A 599 14.32 2.81 -10.38
N ARG A 600 15.45 3.50 -10.52
CA ARG A 600 16.80 2.89 -10.57
C ARG A 600 17.14 2.11 -9.31
N GLU A 601 16.85 2.66 -8.14
CA GLU A 601 17.09 2.02 -6.83
C GLU A 601 16.30 0.71 -6.71
N HIS A 602 14.98 0.76 -6.90
CA HIS A 602 14.14 -0.45 -6.90
C HIS A 602 14.56 -1.47 -7.98
N TYR A 603 15.03 -1.00 -9.14
CA TYR A 603 15.56 -1.88 -10.20
C TYR A 603 16.81 -2.63 -9.76
N HIS A 604 17.75 -1.97 -9.07
CA HIS A 604 18.94 -2.65 -8.55
C HIS A 604 18.60 -3.73 -7.50
N GLU A 605 17.56 -3.50 -6.69
CA GLU A 605 17.05 -4.48 -5.72
C GLU A 605 16.41 -5.70 -6.40
N ALA A 606 15.65 -5.45 -7.46
CA ALA A 606 15.07 -6.48 -8.33
C ALA A 606 16.14 -7.38 -8.99
N LEU A 607 17.37 -6.91 -9.19
CA LEU A 607 18.47 -7.75 -9.68
C LEU A 607 19.04 -8.70 -8.62
N GLU A 608 18.88 -8.38 -7.34
CA GLU A 608 19.46 -9.15 -6.22
C GLU A 608 18.45 -10.08 -5.56
N ASN A 609 17.15 -9.79 -5.62
CA ASN A 609 16.10 -10.54 -4.95
C ASN A 609 14.90 -10.84 -5.89
N PRO A 610 14.60 -12.11 -6.21
CA PRO A 610 13.45 -12.50 -7.03
C PRO A 610 12.07 -12.05 -6.50
N ALA A 611 11.94 -11.79 -5.20
CA ALA A 611 10.72 -11.21 -4.64
C ALA A 611 10.58 -9.73 -5.01
N GLU A 612 11.67 -8.95 -4.88
CA GLU A 612 11.70 -7.56 -5.34
C GLU A 612 11.58 -7.45 -6.85
N GLU A 613 12.07 -8.44 -7.61
CA GLU A 613 11.89 -8.53 -9.05
C GLU A 613 10.40 -8.57 -9.43
N ALA A 614 9.64 -9.46 -8.77
CA ALA A 614 8.19 -9.56 -8.96
C ALA A 614 7.47 -8.26 -8.53
N VAL A 615 7.85 -7.67 -7.39
CA VAL A 615 7.28 -6.41 -6.90
C VAL A 615 7.61 -5.22 -7.81
N PHE A 616 8.82 -5.15 -8.37
CA PHE A 616 9.24 -4.11 -9.30
C PHE A 616 8.50 -4.24 -10.63
N LYS A 617 8.48 -5.44 -11.22
CA LYS A 617 7.74 -5.76 -12.43
C LYS A 617 6.25 -5.42 -12.26
N GLN A 618 5.62 -5.81 -11.15
CA GLN A 618 4.21 -5.53 -10.89
C GLN A 618 3.94 -4.04 -10.59
N LEU A 619 4.63 -3.44 -9.62
CA LEU A 619 4.25 -2.13 -9.07
C LEU A 619 4.92 -0.94 -9.76
N ARG A 620 6.06 -1.12 -10.44
CA ARG A 620 6.73 -0.06 -11.22
C ARG A 620 6.57 -0.24 -12.71
N LEU A 621 6.69 -1.46 -13.22
CA LEU A 621 6.59 -1.72 -14.67
C LEU A 621 5.20 -2.14 -15.11
N ASN A 622 4.28 -2.33 -14.15
CA ASN A 622 2.88 -2.68 -14.39
C ASN A 622 2.74 -3.91 -15.32
N MET A 623 3.52 -4.94 -14.99
CA MET A 623 3.54 -6.26 -15.63
C MET A 623 2.79 -7.28 -14.75
N TRP A 624 2.15 -8.26 -15.38
CA TRP A 624 1.41 -9.30 -14.67
C TRP A 624 2.33 -10.45 -14.25
N VAL A 625 2.68 -10.48 -12.97
CA VAL A 625 3.58 -11.48 -12.36
C VAL A 625 2.80 -12.62 -11.69
N SER A 626 3.39 -13.81 -11.57
CA SER A 626 2.79 -14.90 -10.79
C SER A 626 2.88 -14.61 -9.28
N SER A 627 1.80 -14.82 -8.53
CA SER A 627 1.80 -14.73 -7.06
C SER A 627 2.65 -15.80 -6.35
N THR A 628 3.18 -16.76 -7.10
CA THR A 628 3.93 -17.90 -6.59
C THR A 628 5.35 -17.85 -7.11
N THR A 629 6.32 -17.76 -6.20
CA THR A 629 7.73 -18.06 -6.52
C THR A 629 7.80 -19.48 -7.05
N ALA A 630 8.11 -19.63 -8.34
CA ALA A 630 8.32 -20.93 -8.95
C ALA A 630 9.42 -21.68 -8.20
N PHE A 631 9.23 -22.98 -7.97
CA PHE A 631 10.26 -23.83 -7.38
C PHE A 631 11.49 -23.92 -8.30
N ILE A 632 11.32 -23.72 -9.61
CA ILE A 632 12.42 -23.54 -10.57
C ILE A 632 12.31 -22.13 -11.19
N PRO A 633 13.01 -21.12 -10.64
CA PRO A 633 13.04 -19.77 -11.23
C PRO A 633 13.67 -19.76 -12.63
N GLU A 634 13.31 -18.77 -13.44
CA GLU A 634 13.81 -18.60 -14.82
C GLU A 634 15.34 -18.62 -14.91
N GLN A 635 16.02 -17.83 -14.07
CA GLN A 635 17.48 -17.79 -13.94
C GLN A 635 18.14 -19.13 -13.56
N VAL A 636 17.37 -20.08 -12.99
CA VAL A 636 17.84 -21.43 -12.68
C VAL A 636 17.65 -22.34 -13.88
N PHE A 637 16.50 -22.25 -14.53
CA PHE A 637 16.21 -22.98 -15.76
C PHE A 637 17.21 -22.63 -16.88
N ASP A 638 17.47 -21.34 -17.10
CA ASP A 638 18.25 -20.86 -18.24
C ASP A 638 19.74 -21.27 -18.21
N LYS A 639 20.26 -21.73 -17.05
CA LYS A 639 21.59 -22.37 -16.94
C LYS A 639 21.73 -23.63 -17.81
N GLY A 640 20.62 -24.29 -18.12
CA GLY A 640 20.56 -25.51 -18.92
C GLY A 640 20.22 -25.31 -20.41
N ASN A 641 20.08 -24.07 -20.90
CA ASN A 641 19.71 -23.72 -22.29
C ASN A 641 20.76 -24.07 -23.35
N GLN A 642 21.74 -24.93 -23.06
CA GLN A 642 22.77 -25.33 -24.01
C GLN A 642 22.14 -26.23 -25.10
N PRO A 643 22.43 -26.02 -26.40
CA PRO A 643 21.87 -26.85 -27.47
C PRO A 643 22.25 -28.33 -27.33
N ILE A 644 21.28 -29.22 -27.55
CA ILE A 644 21.48 -30.68 -27.52
C ILE A 644 21.78 -31.18 -28.93
N ASN A 645 22.92 -31.86 -29.11
CA ASN A 645 23.22 -32.59 -30.33
C ASN A 645 22.70 -34.03 -30.23
N LEU A 646 21.61 -34.34 -30.94
CA LEU A 646 20.93 -35.64 -30.88
C LEU A 646 21.80 -36.80 -31.42
N ASP A 647 22.69 -36.56 -32.39
CA ASP A 647 23.51 -37.63 -32.95
C ASP A 647 24.57 -38.12 -31.95
N LEU A 648 24.99 -37.27 -31.00
CA LEU A 648 25.87 -37.67 -29.88
C LEU A 648 25.15 -38.48 -28.79
N LEU A 649 23.82 -38.60 -28.86
CA LEU A 649 23.02 -39.40 -27.93
C LEU A 649 22.73 -40.81 -28.45
N ARG A 650 22.90 -41.08 -29.76
CA ARG A 650 22.62 -42.39 -30.37
C ARG A 650 23.37 -43.52 -29.67
N GLY A 651 22.65 -44.56 -29.27
CA GLY A 651 23.18 -45.72 -28.52
C GLY A 651 23.62 -45.41 -27.08
N ARG A 652 23.58 -44.15 -26.61
CA ARG A 652 23.90 -43.79 -25.23
C ARG A 652 22.85 -44.35 -24.27
N GLU A 653 23.29 -44.73 -23.09
CA GLU A 653 22.41 -45.21 -22.03
C GLU A 653 21.54 -44.05 -21.50
N CYS A 654 20.26 -44.29 -21.29
CA CYS A 654 19.33 -43.31 -20.73
C CYS A 654 18.19 -43.97 -19.97
N TYR A 655 17.49 -43.15 -19.18
CA TYR A 655 16.35 -43.56 -18.37
C TYR A 655 15.16 -42.66 -18.68
N GLY A 656 13.98 -43.26 -18.78
CA GLY A 656 12.73 -42.56 -19.07
C GLY A 656 11.92 -42.23 -17.82
N GLY A 657 11.15 -41.16 -17.89
CA GLY A 657 9.98 -40.92 -17.06
C GLY A 657 8.79 -40.61 -17.95
N LEU A 658 7.68 -41.29 -17.73
CA LEU A 658 6.47 -41.24 -18.54
C LEU A 658 5.26 -40.86 -17.68
N ASP A 659 4.66 -39.71 -17.99
CA ASP A 659 3.45 -39.19 -17.34
C ASP A 659 2.31 -39.15 -18.38
N LEU A 660 1.26 -39.95 -18.17
CA LEU A 660 0.20 -40.21 -19.16
C LEU A 660 -1.09 -39.45 -18.80
N SER A 661 -1.63 -38.70 -19.76
CA SER A 661 -2.97 -38.12 -19.69
C SER A 661 -3.88 -38.67 -20.78
N SER A 662 -5.19 -38.73 -20.51
CA SER A 662 -6.20 -39.16 -21.49
C SER A 662 -6.79 -37.99 -22.28
N THR A 663 -7.04 -36.85 -21.64
CA THR A 663 -7.86 -35.74 -22.20
C THR A 663 -7.49 -34.34 -21.68
N GLY A 664 -7.19 -34.20 -20.38
CA GLY A 664 -7.14 -32.90 -19.68
C GLY A 664 -5.75 -32.30 -19.41
N ASP A 665 -4.70 -33.11 -19.31
CA ASP A 665 -3.31 -32.67 -19.07
C ASP A 665 -2.47 -32.81 -20.35
N ILE A 666 -1.14 -32.75 -20.26
CA ILE A 666 -0.22 -33.03 -21.36
C ILE A 666 0.42 -34.39 -21.08
N THR A 667 0.43 -35.30 -22.05
CA THR A 667 1.22 -36.53 -21.93
C THR A 667 2.69 -36.20 -22.19
N ALA A 668 3.58 -36.62 -21.30
CA ALA A 668 5.00 -36.27 -21.34
C ALA A 668 5.89 -37.50 -21.18
N LEU A 669 6.92 -37.59 -22.04
CA LEU A 669 8.04 -38.53 -21.90
C LEU A 669 9.31 -37.69 -21.77
N VAL A 670 10.14 -37.97 -20.77
CA VAL A 670 11.47 -37.35 -20.65
C VAL A 670 12.52 -38.44 -20.58
N LEU A 671 13.50 -38.38 -21.48
CA LEU A 671 14.71 -39.19 -21.39
C LEU A 671 15.82 -38.41 -20.68
N MET A 672 16.41 -39.00 -19.66
CA MET A 672 17.55 -38.49 -18.91
C MET A 672 18.78 -39.33 -19.22
N PHE A 673 19.81 -38.70 -19.78
CA PHE A 673 21.09 -39.32 -20.11
C PHE A 673 22.10 -38.96 -18.99
N PRO A 674 22.56 -39.92 -18.17
CA PRO A 674 23.55 -39.66 -17.11
C PRO A 674 24.94 -39.35 -17.70
N PRO A 675 25.77 -38.55 -17.01
CA PRO A 675 27.11 -38.22 -17.45
C PRO A 675 28.03 -39.44 -17.47
N ARG A 676 28.96 -39.52 -18.43
CA ARG A 676 29.94 -40.62 -18.53
C ARG A 676 31.28 -40.30 -17.85
N THR A 677 31.50 -39.03 -17.52
CA THR A 677 32.68 -38.48 -16.83
C THR A 677 32.23 -37.40 -15.87
N GLU A 678 33.00 -37.12 -14.81
CA GLU A 678 32.63 -36.12 -13.79
C GLU A 678 32.38 -34.70 -14.35
N ASP A 679 33.05 -34.34 -15.45
CA ASP A 679 32.86 -33.06 -16.15
C ASP A 679 31.68 -33.05 -17.15
N GLU A 680 31.07 -34.20 -17.45
CA GLU A 680 29.91 -34.26 -18.35
C GLU A 680 28.64 -33.89 -17.56
N LYS A 681 27.66 -33.28 -18.25
CA LYS A 681 26.36 -32.91 -17.68
C LYS A 681 25.30 -33.96 -17.99
N TYR A 682 24.27 -34.05 -17.15
CA TYR A 682 23.05 -34.76 -17.49
C TYR A 682 22.39 -34.08 -18.70
N ILE A 683 21.85 -34.86 -19.63
CA ILE A 683 21.07 -34.33 -20.76
C ILE A 683 19.63 -34.79 -20.59
N CYS A 684 18.72 -33.82 -20.56
CA CYS A 684 17.28 -33.98 -20.41
C CYS A 684 16.62 -33.72 -21.77
N LEU A 685 16.00 -34.75 -22.35
CA LEU A 685 15.38 -34.72 -23.66
C LEU A 685 13.86 -34.98 -23.54
N PRO A 686 13.02 -33.92 -23.55
CA PRO A 686 11.58 -34.03 -23.35
C PRO A 686 10.79 -34.16 -24.67
N PHE A 687 9.68 -34.89 -24.61
CA PHE A 687 8.69 -35.07 -25.67
C PHE A 687 7.26 -34.92 -25.11
N PHE A 688 6.36 -34.30 -25.87
CA PHE A 688 5.04 -33.89 -25.40
C PHE A 688 3.92 -34.18 -26.40
N TRP A 689 2.76 -34.60 -25.91
CA TRP A 689 1.57 -34.88 -26.71
C TRP A 689 0.27 -34.28 -26.16
N VAL A 690 -0.61 -33.86 -27.06
CA VAL A 690 -2.03 -33.51 -26.80
C VAL A 690 -2.92 -34.01 -27.94
N PRO A 691 -4.23 -34.22 -27.73
CA PRO A 691 -5.15 -34.51 -28.82
C PRO A 691 -5.39 -33.27 -29.68
N GLU A 692 -5.37 -33.42 -31.00
CA GLU A 692 -5.46 -32.35 -32.01
C GLU A 692 -6.69 -31.45 -31.79
N ASP A 693 -7.87 -32.05 -31.62
CA ASP A 693 -9.15 -31.34 -31.41
C ASP A 693 -9.13 -30.43 -30.17
N THR A 694 -8.23 -30.69 -29.22
CA THR A 694 -8.13 -29.91 -27.98
C THR A 694 -7.25 -28.67 -28.14
N ILE A 695 -6.36 -28.58 -29.13
CA ILE A 695 -5.46 -27.44 -29.32
C ILE A 695 -6.23 -26.11 -29.45
N PRO A 696 -7.26 -25.97 -30.33
CA PRO A 696 -8.00 -24.72 -30.47
C PRO A 696 -8.83 -24.33 -29.22
N ILE A 697 -9.09 -25.29 -28.32
CA ILE A 697 -9.80 -25.09 -27.05
C ILE A 697 -8.80 -24.67 -25.96
N ARG A 698 -7.62 -25.30 -25.91
CA ARG A 698 -6.53 -24.99 -24.96
C ARG A 698 -5.98 -23.59 -25.18
N VAL A 699 -5.68 -23.21 -26.44
CA VAL A 699 -5.24 -21.84 -26.79
C VAL A 699 -6.26 -20.79 -26.32
N ARG A 700 -7.56 -21.02 -26.58
CA ARG A 700 -8.65 -20.10 -26.17
C ARG A 700 -8.90 -20.02 -24.66
N ARG A 701 -8.48 -21.02 -23.87
CA ARG A 701 -8.72 -21.08 -22.42
C ARG A 701 -7.55 -20.59 -21.57
N ALA A 702 -6.30 -20.82 -22.00
CA ALA A 702 -5.12 -20.59 -21.18
C ALA A 702 -4.19 -19.48 -21.70
N SER A 703 -4.41 -18.95 -22.92
CA SER A 703 -3.46 -18.05 -23.62
C SER A 703 -2.05 -18.63 -23.80
N VAL A 704 -1.92 -19.96 -23.72
CA VAL A 704 -0.68 -20.71 -23.92
C VAL A 704 -0.57 -21.09 -25.41
N PRO A 705 0.58 -20.89 -26.08
CA PRO A 705 0.71 -20.98 -27.54
C PRO A 705 0.92 -22.42 -28.04
N TYR A 706 0.01 -23.34 -27.68
CA TYR A 706 0.05 -24.76 -28.06
C TYR A 706 0.18 -24.96 -29.58
N ASP A 707 -0.53 -24.18 -30.38
CA ASP A 707 -0.52 -24.24 -31.85
C ASP A 707 0.84 -23.80 -32.45
N THR A 708 1.55 -22.92 -31.75
CA THR A 708 2.88 -22.45 -32.16
C THR A 708 3.94 -23.50 -31.82
N TRP A 709 3.83 -24.14 -30.66
CA TRP A 709 4.72 -25.23 -30.26
C TRP A 709 4.56 -26.48 -31.13
N GLU A 710 3.35 -26.76 -31.61
CA GLU A 710 3.10 -27.79 -32.63
C GLU A 710 3.81 -27.46 -33.94
N LYS A 711 3.59 -26.26 -34.50
CA LYS A 711 4.25 -25.80 -35.74
C LYS A 711 5.78 -25.77 -35.64
N GLN A 712 6.32 -25.57 -34.44
CA GLN A 712 7.76 -25.60 -34.14
C GLN A 712 8.29 -27.03 -33.87
N GLY A 713 7.42 -28.04 -33.77
CA GLY A 713 7.80 -29.43 -33.50
C GLY A 713 8.11 -29.76 -32.04
N TYR A 714 7.92 -28.83 -31.11
CA TYR A 714 8.09 -29.07 -29.66
C TYR A 714 6.92 -29.85 -29.05
N LEU A 715 5.74 -29.75 -29.66
CA LEU A 715 4.52 -30.47 -29.29
C LEU A 715 4.09 -31.38 -30.44
N LYS A 716 3.56 -32.57 -30.12
CA LYS A 716 2.96 -33.49 -31.10
C LYS A 716 1.45 -33.57 -30.89
N ALA A 717 0.68 -33.44 -31.96
CA ALA A 717 -0.74 -33.74 -31.94
C ALA A 717 -0.99 -35.24 -32.18
N THR A 718 -1.94 -35.84 -31.46
CA THR A 718 -2.54 -37.14 -31.82
C THR A 718 -3.93 -36.91 -32.41
N GLU A 719 -4.30 -37.65 -33.44
CA GLU A 719 -5.58 -37.49 -34.15
C GLU A 719 -6.79 -37.61 -33.20
N GLY A 720 -7.76 -36.69 -33.34
CA GLY A 720 -9.00 -36.69 -32.57
C GLY A 720 -8.95 -35.99 -31.20
N ASN A 721 -9.83 -36.42 -30.29
CA ASN A 721 -10.14 -35.72 -29.02
C ASN A 721 -9.65 -36.41 -27.75
N VAL A 722 -8.98 -37.56 -27.87
CA VAL A 722 -8.35 -38.36 -26.80
C VAL A 722 -6.92 -38.68 -27.25
N ILE A 723 -5.99 -38.88 -26.31
CA ILE A 723 -4.64 -39.31 -26.65
C ILE A 723 -4.66 -40.71 -27.28
N ASP A 724 -4.11 -40.84 -28.50
CA ASP A 724 -3.81 -42.16 -29.08
C ASP A 724 -2.53 -42.72 -28.46
N TYR A 725 -2.70 -43.70 -27.57
CA TYR A 725 -1.57 -44.39 -26.96
C TYR A 725 -0.78 -45.24 -27.96
N ASN A 726 -1.37 -45.76 -29.05
CA ASN A 726 -0.63 -46.58 -30.02
C ASN A 726 0.43 -45.73 -30.76
N PHE A 727 0.11 -44.47 -31.05
CA PHE A 727 1.07 -43.49 -31.59
C PHE A 727 2.25 -43.24 -30.64
N ILE A 728 1.98 -43.14 -29.34
CA ILE A 728 3.00 -42.92 -28.30
C ILE A 728 3.86 -44.18 -28.11
N GLU A 729 3.25 -45.36 -28.06
CA GLU A 729 3.91 -46.67 -27.98
C GLU A 729 4.90 -46.86 -29.13
N LYS A 730 4.44 -46.65 -30.38
CA LYS A 730 5.31 -46.70 -31.56
C LYS A 730 6.46 -45.69 -31.48
N PHE A 731 6.20 -44.46 -31.02
CA PHE A 731 7.25 -43.46 -30.87
C PHE A 731 8.29 -43.86 -29.80
N ILE A 732 7.87 -44.50 -28.71
CA ILE A 732 8.77 -45.03 -27.67
C ILE A 732 9.61 -46.18 -28.25
N LEU A 733 9.03 -47.07 -29.05
CA LEU A 733 9.74 -48.15 -29.77
C LEU A 733 10.77 -47.60 -30.78
N ASP A 734 10.42 -46.56 -31.53
CA ASP A 734 11.36 -45.87 -32.43
C ASP A 734 12.53 -45.26 -31.64
N LEU A 735 12.28 -44.65 -30.47
CA LEU A 735 13.33 -44.14 -29.58
C LEU A 735 14.20 -45.27 -29.00
N TYR A 736 13.63 -46.43 -28.68
CA TYR A 736 14.32 -47.60 -28.15
C TYR A 736 15.29 -48.24 -29.17
N GLN A 737 15.04 -48.07 -30.47
CA GLN A 737 15.98 -48.45 -31.53
C GLN A 737 17.14 -47.45 -31.68
N ILE A 738 16.97 -46.20 -31.25
CA ILE A 738 17.95 -45.12 -31.40
C ILE A 738 18.82 -44.96 -30.13
N TYR A 739 18.25 -45.20 -28.95
CA TYR A 739 18.87 -44.98 -27.64
C TYR A 739 18.79 -46.25 -26.77
N ASN A 740 19.78 -46.45 -25.90
CA ASN A 740 19.85 -47.60 -25.00
C ASN A 740 19.05 -47.28 -23.71
N ILE A 741 17.72 -47.28 -23.83
CA ILE A 741 16.80 -46.98 -22.72
C ILE A 741 16.80 -48.16 -21.75
N LYS A 742 17.23 -47.94 -20.51
CA LYS A 742 17.36 -49.00 -19.49
C LYS A 742 16.06 -49.28 -18.74
N GLU A 743 15.46 -48.22 -18.19
CA GLU A 743 14.20 -48.27 -17.45
C GLU A 743 13.34 -47.06 -17.85
N ILE A 744 12.02 -47.22 -17.87
CA ILE A 744 11.07 -46.12 -17.94
C ILE A 744 10.20 -46.14 -16.69
N ALA A 745 10.31 -45.10 -15.86
CA ALA A 745 9.43 -44.89 -14.71
C ALA A 745 8.04 -44.44 -15.19
N VAL A 746 6.99 -45.06 -14.66
CA VAL A 746 5.58 -44.71 -14.94
C VAL A 746 4.77 -44.71 -13.64
N ASP A 747 3.77 -43.85 -13.50
CA ASP A 747 2.97 -43.79 -12.26
C ASP A 747 2.23 -45.12 -11.99
N ARG A 748 2.32 -45.61 -10.75
CA ARG A 748 1.73 -46.87 -10.26
C ARG A 748 0.22 -47.00 -10.50
N TRP A 749 -0.49 -45.88 -10.55
CA TRP A 749 -1.95 -45.87 -10.79
C TRP A 749 -2.30 -45.85 -12.28
N ASN A 750 -1.34 -45.58 -13.16
CA ASN A 750 -1.53 -45.41 -14.60
C ASN A 750 -1.11 -46.66 -15.38
N ALA A 751 -1.53 -47.83 -14.88
CA ALA A 751 -1.30 -49.15 -15.49
C ALA A 751 -2.15 -49.33 -16.75
N THR A 752 -1.79 -48.60 -17.81
CA THR A 752 -2.45 -48.63 -19.13
C THR A 752 -1.97 -49.82 -19.97
N GLN A 753 -2.74 -50.17 -21.00
CA GLN A 753 -2.37 -51.21 -21.97
C GLN A 753 -0.98 -50.95 -22.60
N LEU A 754 -0.64 -49.68 -22.86
CA LEU A 754 0.67 -49.26 -23.36
C LEU A 754 1.82 -49.73 -22.48
N THR A 755 1.68 -49.68 -21.15
CA THR A 755 2.73 -50.15 -20.23
C THR A 755 2.94 -51.66 -20.35
N ILE A 756 1.88 -52.43 -20.61
CA ILE A 756 1.94 -53.88 -20.80
C ILE A 756 2.60 -54.21 -22.15
N ASN A 757 2.14 -53.56 -23.23
CA ASN A 757 2.70 -53.76 -24.58
C ASN A 757 4.21 -53.47 -24.61
N LEU A 758 4.65 -52.35 -24.01
CA LEU A 758 6.08 -52.00 -23.93
C LEU A 758 6.90 -53.01 -23.10
N GLN A 759 6.30 -53.67 -22.10
CA GLN A 759 6.95 -54.77 -21.36
C GLN A 759 7.04 -56.05 -22.19
N ASP A 760 6.01 -56.38 -22.96
CA ASP A 760 6.00 -57.54 -23.87
C ASP A 760 7.02 -57.35 -25.02
N ASP A 761 7.23 -56.13 -25.49
CA ASP A 761 8.31 -55.73 -26.41
C ASP A 761 9.70 -55.65 -25.75
N GLY A 762 9.81 -55.96 -24.46
CA GLY A 762 11.07 -56.14 -23.73
C GLY A 762 11.63 -54.91 -23.01
N MET A 763 10.85 -53.82 -22.86
CA MET A 763 11.28 -52.65 -22.09
C MET A 763 11.04 -52.82 -20.58
N THR A 764 11.98 -52.33 -19.76
CA THR A 764 11.83 -52.35 -18.30
C THR A 764 10.97 -51.18 -17.82
N MET A 765 9.65 -51.36 -17.79
CA MET A 765 8.73 -50.39 -17.18
C MET A 765 8.73 -50.52 -15.65
N VAL A 766 8.96 -49.42 -14.93
CA VAL A 766 9.10 -49.42 -13.45
C VAL A 766 8.01 -48.59 -12.76
N PRO A 767 7.17 -49.18 -11.88
CA PRO A 767 6.12 -48.46 -11.19
C PRO A 767 6.62 -47.46 -10.13
N PHE A 768 6.44 -46.17 -10.39
CA PHE A 768 6.83 -45.04 -9.54
C PHE A 768 5.64 -44.45 -8.77
N GLY A 769 5.87 -43.93 -7.57
CA GLY A 769 4.81 -43.32 -6.74
C GLY A 769 4.87 -41.79 -6.76
N GLN A 770 3.76 -41.10 -6.99
CA GLN A 770 3.73 -39.62 -6.94
C GLN A 770 3.61 -39.02 -5.51
N GLY A 771 3.74 -39.84 -4.47
CA GLY A 771 3.70 -39.40 -3.06
C GLY A 771 5.05 -38.93 -2.53
N PHE A 772 5.05 -38.19 -1.40
CA PHE A 772 6.26 -37.66 -0.74
C PHE A 772 7.39 -38.69 -0.56
N LYS A 773 7.05 -39.95 -0.22
CA LYS A 773 8.01 -41.04 -0.02
C LYS A 773 8.93 -41.27 -1.22
N ASP A 774 8.36 -41.28 -2.42
CA ASP A 774 9.08 -41.63 -3.65
C ASP A 774 9.57 -40.35 -4.38
N MET A 775 8.80 -39.25 -4.33
CA MET A 775 9.14 -37.98 -4.99
C MET A 775 10.22 -37.13 -4.28
N SER A 776 10.35 -37.18 -2.95
CA SER A 776 11.13 -36.19 -2.18
C SER A 776 12.62 -36.17 -2.51
N ALA A 777 13.28 -37.33 -2.51
CA ALA A 777 14.70 -37.43 -2.82
C ALA A 777 15.05 -36.97 -4.25
N PRO A 778 14.42 -37.50 -5.32
CA PRO A 778 14.75 -37.07 -6.68
C PRO A 778 14.32 -35.63 -6.98
N THR A 779 13.26 -35.10 -6.35
CA THR A 779 12.91 -33.67 -6.50
C THR A 779 14.00 -32.75 -5.92
N LYS A 780 14.56 -33.12 -4.76
CA LYS A 780 15.66 -32.36 -4.14
C LYS A 780 16.93 -32.40 -4.99
N GLU A 781 17.30 -33.57 -5.52
CA GLU A 781 18.49 -33.71 -6.36
C GLU A 781 18.31 -33.05 -7.74
N PHE A 782 17.13 -33.18 -8.38
CA PHE A 782 16.82 -32.48 -9.64
C PHE A 782 17.00 -30.97 -9.50
N TYR A 783 16.45 -30.38 -8.43
CA TYR A 783 16.61 -28.94 -8.17
C TYR A 783 18.08 -28.54 -7.91
N LYS A 784 18.83 -29.34 -7.15
CA LYS A 784 20.26 -29.14 -6.91
C LYS A 784 21.07 -29.16 -8.22
N LEU A 785 20.86 -30.15 -9.08
CA LEU A 785 21.53 -30.24 -10.38
C LEU A 785 21.16 -29.08 -11.32
N MET A 786 19.91 -28.62 -11.32
CA MET A 786 19.50 -27.41 -12.05
C MET A 786 20.19 -26.15 -11.50
N MET A 787 20.26 -26.00 -10.17
CA MET A 787 20.94 -24.88 -9.50
C MET A 787 22.45 -24.83 -9.81
N GLU A 788 23.11 -25.98 -9.86
CA GLU A 788 24.52 -26.13 -10.26
C GLU A 788 24.72 -26.01 -11.78
N GLY A 789 23.64 -25.96 -12.58
CA GLY A 789 23.71 -25.92 -14.04
C GLY A 789 24.22 -27.22 -14.67
N LYS A 790 24.04 -28.36 -13.99
CA LYS A 790 24.49 -29.72 -14.39
C LYS A 790 23.48 -30.50 -15.25
N ILE A 791 22.33 -29.92 -15.55
CA ILE A 791 21.36 -30.47 -16.51
C ILE A 791 21.31 -29.56 -17.75
N ILE A 792 21.43 -30.16 -18.93
CA ILE A 792 21.20 -29.52 -20.23
C ILE A 792 19.84 -29.96 -20.75
N HIS A 793 18.98 -29.04 -21.19
CA HIS A 793 17.62 -29.33 -21.68
C HIS A 793 17.26 -28.61 -22.99
N GLY A 794 18.25 -28.01 -23.67
CA GLY A 794 18.08 -27.44 -25.01
C GLY A 794 17.19 -26.21 -25.09
N GLY A 795 16.79 -25.61 -23.95
CA GLY A 795 15.88 -24.47 -23.92
C GLY A 795 14.47 -24.77 -24.42
N ASN A 796 13.99 -26.01 -24.26
CA ASN A 796 12.65 -26.41 -24.70
C ASN A 796 11.57 -25.48 -24.08
N PRO A 797 10.74 -24.79 -24.89
CA PRO A 797 9.84 -23.75 -24.39
C PRO A 797 8.67 -24.31 -23.56
N ILE A 798 8.24 -25.55 -23.83
CA ILE A 798 7.20 -26.23 -23.05
C ILE A 798 7.74 -26.60 -21.67
N LEU A 799 8.95 -27.15 -21.63
CA LEU A 799 9.62 -27.47 -20.35
C LEU A 799 9.93 -26.20 -19.55
N LYS A 800 10.31 -25.09 -20.20
CA LYS A 800 10.49 -23.78 -19.55
C LYS A 800 9.19 -23.29 -18.92
N TRP A 801 8.10 -23.31 -19.67
CA TRP A 801 6.78 -22.94 -19.15
C TRP A 801 6.36 -23.83 -17.96
N MET A 802 6.52 -25.16 -18.06
CA MET A 802 6.25 -26.08 -16.95
C MET A 802 7.13 -25.84 -15.71
N ALA A 803 8.41 -25.47 -15.90
CA ALA A 803 9.33 -25.14 -14.81
C ALA A 803 8.89 -23.88 -14.05
N LEU A 804 8.36 -22.86 -14.75
CA LEU A 804 7.84 -21.64 -14.14
C LEU A 804 6.49 -21.85 -13.43
N ASN A 805 5.77 -22.95 -13.73
CA ASN A 805 4.52 -23.31 -13.07
C ASN A 805 4.70 -24.19 -11.83
N VAL A 806 5.82 -24.91 -11.70
CA VAL A 806 5.99 -25.90 -10.63
C VAL A 806 6.24 -25.24 -9.29
N VAL A 807 5.48 -25.67 -8.28
CA VAL A 807 5.75 -25.36 -6.86
C VAL A 807 5.84 -26.67 -6.09
N VAL A 808 6.24 -26.63 -4.81
CA VAL A 808 6.37 -27.83 -3.97
C VAL A 808 5.46 -27.78 -2.74
N ASP A 809 4.73 -28.88 -2.52
CA ASP A 809 4.13 -29.15 -1.21
C ASP A 809 5.23 -29.63 -0.25
N ARG A 810 5.05 -29.37 1.05
CA ARG A 810 5.92 -29.89 2.13
C ARG A 810 5.12 -30.68 3.15
N ASP A 811 5.67 -31.78 3.65
CA ASP A 811 5.11 -32.51 4.81
C ASP A 811 5.76 -32.07 6.13
N ALA A 812 5.28 -32.61 7.25
CA ALA A 812 5.79 -32.31 8.59
C ALA A 812 7.22 -32.82 8.87
N ALA A 813 7.80 -33.61 7.95
CA ALA A 813 9.17 -34.10 8.00
C ALA A 813 10.09 -33.39 6.98
N ASP A 814 9.64 -32.27 6.41
CA ASP A 814 10.30 -31.50 5.34
C ASP A 814 10.62 -32.33 4.07
N ASN A 815 9.83 -33.38 3.79
CA ASN A 815 9.78 -33.96 2.46
C ASN A 815 9.05 -33.03 1.51
N ILE A 816 9.49 -33.01 0.26
CA ILE A 816 8.90 -32.18 -0.78
C ILE A 816 8.28 -33.05 -1.88
N LYS A 817 7.29 -32.52 -2.60
CA LYS A 817 6.83 -33.10 -3.87
C LYS A 817 6.39 -31.97 -4.83
N PRO A 818 6.61 -32.09 -6.14
CA PRO A 818 6.07 -31.15 -7.10
C PRO A 818 4.53 -31.16 -7.05
N THR A 819 3.91 -30.00 -7.23
CA THR A 819 2.46 -29.85 -7.10
C THR A 819 1.92 -28.72 -7.98
N LYS A 820 0.65 -28.84 -8.39
CA LYS A 820 -0.13 -27.82 -9.11
C LYS A 820 -0.88 -26.87 -8.14
N ALA A 821 -0.69 -27.01 -6.82
CA ALA A 821 -1.57 -26.49 -5.76
C ALA A 821 -1.92 -24.97 -5.75
N ARG A 822 -1.27 -24.14 -6.58
CA ARG A 822 -1.51 -22.69 -6.68
C ARG A 822 -1.64 -22.16 -8.12
N SER A 823 -1.61 -23.03 -9.13
CA SER A 823 -1.74 -22.66 -10.55
C SER A 823 -2.52 -23.74 -11.32
N PRO A 824 -3.50 -23.40 -12.18
CA PRO A 824 -4.20 -24.38 -13.02
C PRO A 824 -3.33 -24.96 -14.16
N GLU A 825 -2.12 -24.42 -14.33
CA GLU A 825 -1.22 -24.74 -15.43
C GLU A 825 -0.48 -26.08 -15.25
N LYS A 826 0.20 -26.53 -16.33
CA LYS A 826 0.77 -27.87 -16.42
C LYS A 826 2.22 -27.92 -15.91
N ILE A 827 2.58 -29.08 -15.35
CA ILE A 827 3.93 -29.38 -14.81
C ILE A 827 4.42 -30.79 -15.22
N ASP A 828 3.67 -31.46 -16.09
CA ASP A 828 3.73 -32.91 -16.32
C ASP A 828 5.13 -33.36 -16.83
N GLY A 829 5.78 -32.53 -17.66
CA GLY A 829 7.17 -32.72 -18.08
C GLY A 829 8.23 -32.59 -16.98
N ILE A 830 7.98 -31.77 -15.94
CA ILE A 830 8.88 -31.67 -14.78
C ILE A 830 8.72 -32.90 -13.89
N VAL A 831 7.50 -33.40 -13.72
CA VAL A 831 7.21 -34.66 -13.02
C VAL A 831 7.90 -35.83 -13.73
N ALA A 832 7.74 -35.94 -15.05
CA ALA A 832 8.43 -36.92 -15.88
C ALA A 832 9.97 -36.80 -15.80
N ALA A 833 10.54 -35.59 -15.81
CA ALA A 833 11.98 -35.38 -15.67
C ALA A 833 12.53 -35.82 -14.30
N ILE A 834 11.79 -35.58 -13.22
CA ILE A 834 12.14 -36.04 -11.86
C ILE A 834 12.07 -37.57 -11.78
N MET A 835 11.05 -38.19 -12.39
CA MET A 835 10.91 -39.65 -12.50
C MET A 835 12.07 -40.27 -13.28
N ALA A 836 12.48 -39.66 -14.40
CA ALA A 836 13.64 -40.10 -15.19
C ALA A 836 14.95 -40.01 -14.40
N LEU A 837 15.16 -38.92 -13.66
CA LEU A 837 16.37 -38.74 -12.85
C LEU A 837 16.46 -39.74 -11.68
N ASP A 838 15.34 -40.05 -11.01
CA ASP A 838 15.31 -41.06 -9.95
C ASP A 838 15.84 -42.43 -10.43
N ARG A 839 15.52 -42.80 -11.67
CA ARG A 839 16.02 -44.03 -12.31
C ARG A 839 17.53 -43.99 -12.52
N CYS A 840 18.09 -42.86 -12.97
CA CYS A 840 19.54 -42.67 -13.10
C CYS A 840 20.25 -42.86 -11.74
N ILE A 841 19.83 -42.11 -10.72
CA ILE A 841 20.50 -42.06 -9.41
C ILE A 841 20.52 -43.44 -8.73
N ARG A 842 19.46 -44.24 -8.87
CA ARG A 842 19.39 -45.58 -8.26
C ARG A 842 20.36 -46.57 -8.90
N GLN A 843 20.73 -46.38 -10.16
CA GLN A 843 21.62 -47.26 -10.90
C GLN A 843 23.10 -46.87 -10.73
N GLU A 844 23.40 -45.59 -10.48
CA GLU A 844 24.74 -45.15 -10.00
C GLU A 844 25.14 -45.82 -8.67
N HIS A 845 24.17 -46.31 -7.89
CA HIS A 845 24.41 -47.02 -6.63
C HIS A 845 24.44 -48.56 -6.73
N SER A 846 24.27 -49.14 -7.93
CA SER A 846 24.33 -50.59 -8.14
C SER A 846 25.61 -51.03 -8.85
N GLU A 847 26.74 -51.01 -8.13
CA GLU A 847 27.95 -51.72 -8.57
C GLU A 847 27.67 -53.23 -8.72
N SER A 848 28.15 -53.81 -9.81
CA SER A 848 28.00 -55.25 -10.08
C SER A 848 28.72 -56.09 -9.03
N VAL A 849 28.11 -57.18 -8.58
CA VAL A 849 28.78 -58.15 -7.68
C VAL A 849 29.99 -58.78 -8.37
N TYR A 850 30.00 -58.85 -9.70
CA TYR A 850 31.14 -59.35 -10.48
C TYR A 850 32.34 -58.39 -10.42
N ASP A 851 32.12 -57.07 -10.34
CA ASP A 851 33.21 -56.09 -10.20
C ASP A 851 33.89 -56.19 -8.82
N LYS A 852 33.17 -56.70 -7.80
CA LYS A 852 33.70 -56.92 -6.45
C LYS A 852 34.26 -58.31 -6.18
N ARG A 853 33.88 -59.34 -6.95
CA ARG A 853 34.26 -60.75 -6.67
C ARG A 853 34.97 -61.46 -7.80
N GLY A 854 34.97 -60.92 -9.02
CA GLY A 854 35.44 -61.60 -10.22
C GLY A 854 34.53 -62.76 -10.67
N LEU A 855 34.82 -63.28 -11.85
CA LEU A 855 34.16 -64.49 -12.37
C LEU A 855 34.78 -65.75 -11.75
N VAL A 856 33.95 -66.57 -11.12
CA VAL A 856 34.34 -67.92 -10.67
C VAL A 856 34.13 -68.88 -11.82
N THR A 857 35.21 -69.26 -12.50
CA THR A 857 35.24 -70.38 -13.45
C THR A 857 35.69 -71.65 -12.73
N PHE A 858 34.95 -72.75 -12.92
CA PHE A 858 35.25 -74.07 -12.35
C PHE A 858 36.40 -74.78 -13.07
#